data_AF-A0A3S4TZJ2-F1
#
_entry.id   AF-A0A3S4TZJ2-F1
#
_cell.length_a   1.000
_cell.length_b   1.000
_cell.length_c   1.000
_cell.angle_alpha   90.00
_cell.angle_beta   90.00
_cell.angle_gamma   90.00
#
_symmetry.space_group_name_H-M   'P 1'
#
loop_
_entity.id
_entity.type
_entity.pdbx_description
1 polymer ?
#
loop_
_entity_poly.entity_id
_entity_poly.type
_entity_poly.pdbx_seq_one_letter_code
_entity_poly.pdbx_strand_id
1 'polypeptide(L)'
;MANTTTQPFYHQFEEAHRSESTKTGTAACRTNIIIHHKDTLDRPLPAGIMVKVYDQDGGVSYGEIDKNGDSHHLSVKCGLISWQLMRGPDTAPKYDRHKKDGRQLTDKDEQAFFNDSDGYVLIKANDEKTKDPRLQLAKPLKVFVSVNITKVKAIYLPPPILLNLRFRQNSKAGLSSKQLQQIEKDGKTATLFIHGYNVSLGHIGKFPQAKDFGNLPEYSNLPPAEQVQRPYLHYDNEAIGQLVRKVILEQAKEDEEIHLERIYNEIDLKVNSHKALGWFPHVEYYLNLAASGKLNSDEPFTDWEKYHRIIGVTWSGSVDPSMVFFRAEMYANEAGRELAKVLIELFNKGIKVNIITHSLGARVALSALNILGDFDGAYDEKIDNLIMWEAAVADNSITNKYTRVKNPVAMELFPYAHKTVKYIRVLYSQEDGVLDGDSRGGDQEYTGLIGGAYPMKYSSLANTTGALKDYYYKLNLIGKYYETVEQLRRNVLIHRGSLNQDDIAEYNNIENTAKGREIKQKIEKLLVEEANKVSSDLEKPLNYLKPWSHYRRFRPEDEYFKHIIDVLTYQVFNNWTIYIKNMWVRSALGHQGNRLSVRGIGFKNKELSKRQQEEGFDKFIADNTSNNGENKKFWFWDQSNYFISHSAMREWEWKALDSQKVFPDIYKESYKNQIIDRWIKKNSNFGRY
;
A
#
# COMPACT_ATOMS: atom_id res chain seq x y z
N MET A 1 9.16 18.11 44.39
CA MET A 1 8.53 19.40 44.05
C MET A 1 7.99 19.28 42.64
N ALA A 2 6.68 19.06 42.56
CA ALA A 2 5.94 18.90 41.31
C ALA A 2 5.57 20.29 40.76
N ASN A 3 5.87 20.55 39.49
CA ASN A 3 5.27 21.65 38.75
C ASN A 3 4.26 21.07 37.76
N THR A 4 3.03 20.90 38.26
CA THR A 4 1.83 20.76 37.46
C THR A 4 1.44 22.15 36.95
N THR A 5 1.47 22.35 35.63
CA THR A 5 0.73 23.45 35.00
C THR A 5 0.13 22.96 33.69
N THR A 6 -0.94 22.20 33.82
CA THR A 6 -1.98 22.09 32.80
C THR A 6 -2.67 23.45 32.70
N GLN A 7 -2.38 24.23 31.66
CA GLN A 7 -3.23 25.34 31.24
C GLN A 7 -4.01 24.92 29.98
N PRO A 8 -5.35 25.06 29.96
CA PRO A 8 -6.12 24.92 28.73
C PRO A 8 -5.83 26.12 27.81
N PHE A 9 -5.72 25.87 26.51
CA PHE A 9 -5.57 26.88 25.46
C PHE A 9 -6.87 27.69 25.33
N TYR A 10 -7.13 28.59 26.28
CA TYR A 10 -8.08 29.69 26.13
C TYR A 10 -7.29 30.94 25.73
N HIS A 11 -7.01 31.10 24.43
CA HIS A 11 -6.81 32.44 23.90
C HIS A 11 -8.20 33.04 23.65
N GLN A 12 -8.68 33.81 24.63
CA GLN A 12 -9.66 34.85 24.37
C GLN A 12 -9.11 35.73 23.26
N PHE A 13 -9.79 35.75 22.11
CA PHE A 13 -9.53 36.71 21.05
C PHE A 13 -10.03 38.09 21.50
N GLU A 14 -9.12 38.93 21.99
CA GLU A 14 -9.26 40.38 21.77
C GLU A 14 -8.84 40.66 20.32
N GLU A 15 -9.79 40.58 19.38
CA GLU A 15 -9.66 41.31 18.12
C GLU A 15 -10.49 42.59 18.19
N ALA A 16 -9.77 43.70 18.12
CA ALA A 16 -10.26 45.06 18.20
C ALA A 16 -11.41 45.33 17.20
N HIS A 17 -12.39 46.10 17.65
CA HIS A 17 -13.41 46.75 16.84
C HIS A 17 -12.86 47.21 15.49
N ARG A 18 -13.35 46.63 14.38
CA ARG A 18 -13.28 47.26 13.06
C ARG A 18 -14.56 48.05 12.85
N SER A 19 -14.42 49.37 12.71
CA SER A 19 -15.51 50.25 12.33
C SER A 19 -16.00 49.89 10.93
N GLU A 20 -17.31 49.67 10.80
CA GLU A 20 -17.97 49.55 9.50
C GLU A 20 -17.85 50.88 8.74
N SER A 21 -17.59 50.83 7.43
CA SER A 21 -17.56 52.01 6.58
C SER A 21 -18.95 52.66 6.57
N THR A 22 -19.04 53.90 7.01
CA THR A 22 -20.27 54.69 7.23
C THR A 22 -20.98 55.14 5.94
N LYS A 23 -20.79 54.43 4.82
CA LYS A 23 -21.44 54.74 3.54
C LYS A 23 -22.41 53.63 3.12
N THR A 24 -23.45 53.41 3.93
CA THR A 24 -24.83 53.03 3.55
C THR A 24 -25.59 52.62 4.81
N GLY A 25 -26.64 53.37 5.14
CA GLY A 25 -27.44 53.13 6.34
C GLY A 25 -28.34 51.90 6.20
N THR A 26 -27.99 50.82 6.88
CA THR A 26 -28.89 49.82 7.49
C THR A 26 -28.01 48.91 8.35
N ALA A 27 -28.44 48.54 9.55
CA ALA A 27 -27.72 47.54 10.34
C ALA A 27 -27.62 46.27 9.48
N ALA A 28 -26.40 45.89 9.10
CA ALA A 28 -26.18 44.68 8.33
C ALA A 28 -26.80 43.51 9.11
N CYS A 29 -27.73 42.79 8.48
CA CYS A 29 -28.34 41.59 9.07
C CYS A 29 -27.21 40.67 9.55
N ARG A 30 -27.21 40.34 10.84
CA ARG A 30 -26.27 39.41 11.47
C ARG A 30 -27.05 38.36 12.22
N THR A 31 -26.53 37.13 12.22
CA THR A 31 -27.17 36.02 12.91
C THR A 31 -26.14 35.04 13.47
N ASN A 32 -26.56 34.27 14.47
CA ASN A 32 -25.77 33.15 14.97
C ASN A 32 -26.15 31.93 14.15
N ILE A 33 -25.16 31.26 13.58
CA ILE A 33 -25.39 30.06 12.78
C ILE A 33 -24.83 28.83 13.48
N ILE A 34 -25.45 27.69 13.19
CA ILE A 34 -25.00 26.36 13.60
C ILE A 34 -24.78 25.56 12.32
N ILE A 35 -23.58 24.98 12.17
CA ILE A 35 -23.29 24.05 11.08
C ILE A 35 -23.24 22.64 11.67
N HIS A 36 -24.13 21.77 11.21
CA HIS A 36 -24.14 20.36 11.57
C HIS A 36 -23.31 19.57 10.57
N HIS A 37 -22.20 19.02 11.03
CA HIS A 37 -21.21 18.31 10.22
C HIS A 37 -21.38 16.80 10.32
N LYS A 38 -21.68 16.16 9.20
CA LYS A 38 -21.75 14.70 9.10
C LYS A 38 -21.09 14.16 7.85
N ASP A 39 -20.68 12.91 7.86
CA ASP A 39 -20.18 12.25 6.65
C ASP A 39 -21.31 11.61 5.81
N THR A 40 -20.97 11.07 4.63
CA THR A 40 -21.91 10.35 3.75
C THR A 40 -22.50 9.08 4.36
N LEU A 41 -22.00 8.65 5.53
CA LEU A 41 -22.48 7.51 6.29
C LEU A 41 -23.33 7.94 7.50
N ASP A 42 -23.75 9.21 7.52
CA ASP A 42 -24.57 9.81 8.57
C ASP A 42 -23.90 9.73 9.95
N ARG A 43 -22.57 9.79 10.00
CA ARG A 43 -21.81 9.90 11.26
C ARG A 43 -21.47 11.38 11.51
N PRO A 44 -21.66 11.88 12.74
CA PRO A 44 -21.17 13.22 13.08
C PRO A 44 -19.64 13.26 12.96
N LEU A 45 -19.11 14.40 12.49
CA LEU A 45 -17.66 14.60 12.48
C LEU A 45 -17.10 14.66 13.91
N PRO A 46 -15.83 14.27 14.13
CA PRO A 46 -15.21 14.27 15.45
C PRO A 46 -15.14 15.67 16.07
N ALA A 47 -15.34 15.74 17.39
CA ALA A 47 -15.13 16.96 18.16
C ALA A 47 -13.66 17.43 18.10
N GLY A 48 -13.43 18.73 18.26
CA GLY A 48 -12.08 19.32 18.28
C GLY A 48 -11.58 19.85 16.93
N ILE A 49 -12.32 19.62 15.85
CA ILE A 49 -11.97 20.18 14.53
C ILE A 49 -12.40 21.64 14.48
N MET A 50 -11.43 22.53 14.25
CA MET A 50 -11.68 23.95 14.08
C MET A 50 -12.32 24.24 12.71
N VAL A 51 -13.37 25.05 12.71
CA VAL A 51 -14.13 25.48 11.54
C VAL A 51 -13.95 26.99 11.37
N LYS A 52 -13.46 27.40 10.20
CA LYS A 52 -13.29 28.81 9.85
C LYS A 52 -14.34 29.19 8.81
N VAL A 53 -15.37 29.93 9.24
CA VAL A 53 -16.46 30.43 8.38
C VAL A 53 -16.09 31.80 7.81
N TYR A 54 -16.43 32.00 6.54
CA TYR A 54 -16.32 33.23 5.77
C TYR A 54 -17.71 33.71 5.37
N ASP A 55 -18.05 34.95 5.70
CA ASP A 55 -19.24 35.61 5.17
C ASP A 55 -19.00 36.20 3.78
N GLN A 56 -20.05 36.79 3.20
CA GLN A 56 -20.03 37.33 1.84
C GLN A 56 -19.02 38.46 1.62
N ASP A 57 -18.58 39.15 2.68
CA ASP A 57 -17.58 40.22 2.62
C ASP A 57 -16.17 39.70 2.99
N GLY A 58 -16.05 38.41 3.29
CA GLY A 58 -14.82 37.80 3.80
C GLY A 58 -14.59 37.98 5.31
N GLY A 59 -15.60 38.43 6.04
CA GLY A 59 -15.60 38.44 7.51
C GLY A 59 -15.49 37.01 8.04
N VAL A 60 -14.71 36.83 9.11
CA VAL A 60 -14.37 35.50 9.64
C VAL A 60 -15.08 35.23 10.96
N SER A 61 -15.62 34.03 11.12
CA SER A 61 -16.11 33.52 12.40
C SER A 61 -15.54 32.13 12.65
N TYR A 62 -14.97 31.92 13.83
CA TYR A 62 -14.39 30.64 14.24
C TYR A 62 -15.38 29.86 15.10
N GLY A 63 -15.38 28.55 14.93
CA GLY A 63 -16.10 27.60 15.77
C GLY A 63 -15.31 26.31 15.87
N GLU A 64 -15.65 25.47 16.85
CA GLU A 64 -15.09 24.13 17.02
C GLU A 64 -16.24 23.13 16.94
N ILE A 65 -16.03 22.00 16.26
CA ILE A 65 -17.00 20.92 16.22
C ILE A 65 -17.13 20.31 17.63
N ASP A 66 -18.37 20.18 18.11
CA ASP A 66 -18.68 19.57 19.40
C ASP A 66 -18.89 18.05 19.29
N LYS A 67 -19.26 17.41 20.40
CA LYS A 67 -19.52 15.95 20.45
C LYS A 67 -20.72 15.48 19.62
N ASN A 68 -21.61 16.40 19.23
CA ASN A 68 -22.80 16.12 18.42
C ASN A 68 -22.52 16.35 16.92
N GLY A 69 -21.33 16.85 16.57
CA GLY A 69 -20.99 17.23 15.20
C GLY A 69 -21.39 18.67 14.85
N ASP A 70 -21.74 19.50 15.83
CA ASP A 70 -22.17 20.88 15.60
C ASP A 70 -21.02 21.87 15.82
N SER A 71 -20.87 22.86 14.93
CA SER A 71 -20.07 24.06 15.18
C SER A 71 -20.94 25.30 15.29
N HIS A 72 -20.62 26.18 16.23
CA HIS A 72 -21.37 27.40 16.53
C HIS A 72 -20.57 28.63 16.11
N HIS A 73 -21.20 29.54 15.37
CA HIS A 73 -20.56 30.75 14.85
C HIS A 73 -21.41 31.98 15.17
N LEU A 74 -20.82 32.93 15.87
CA LEU A 74 -21.51 34.12 16.37
C LEU A 74 -21.42 35.29 15.39
N SER A 75 -22.48 36.09 15.32
CA SER A 75 -22.52 37.39 14.64
C SER A 75 -22.11 37.37 13.16
N VAL A 76 -22.41 36.28 12.45
CA VAL A 76 -22.13 36.10 11.02
C VAL A 76 -23.07 36.98 10.19
N LYS A 77 -22.54 37.71 9.21
CA LYS A 77 -23.35 38.53 8.31
C LYS A 77 -24.26 37.64 7.46
N CYS A 78 -25.55 37.96 7.42
CA CYS A 78 -26.52 37.27 6.57
C CYS A 78 -26.11 37.39 5.10
N GLY A 79 -26.31 36.33 4.32
CA GLY A 79 -25.84 36.25 2.94
C GLY A 79 -25.25 34.88 2.62
N LEU A 80 -24.41 34.83 1.59
CA LEU A 80 -23.66 33.62 1.25
C LEU A 80 -22.48 33.45 2.19
N ILE A 81 -22.34 32.27 2.77
CA ILE A 81 -21.20 31.87 3.58
C ILE A 81 -20.48 30.68 2.97
N SER A 82 -19.21 30.51 3.28
CA SER A 82 -18.44 29.29 3.05
C SER A 82 -17.54 29.00 4.24
N TRP A 83 -16.89 27.84 4.30
CA TRP A 83 -15.99 27.51 5.40
C TRP A 83 -14.91 26.51 5.00
N GLN A 84 -13.88 26.45 5.84
CA GLN A 84 -12.80 25.47 5.75
C GLN A 84 -12.65 24.73 7.08
N LEU A 85 -12.39 23.42 7.00
CA LEU A 85 -11.98 22.63 8.15
C LEU A 85 -10.47 22.81 8.34
N MET A 86 -10.08 23.35 9.48
CA MET A 86 -8.68 23.61 9.80
C MET A 86 -8.00 22.32 10.26
N ARG A 87 -6.70 22.24 9.98
CA ARG A 87 -5.86 21.11 10.34
C ARG A 87 -5.51 21.17 11.83
N GLY A 88 -5.64 20.05 12.53
CA GLY A 88 -5.13 19.92 13.89
C GLY A 88 -3.60 19.82 13.95
N PRO A 89 -3.00 19.74 15.15
CA PRO A 89 -1.56 19.50 15.30
C PRO A 89 -1.20 18.12 14.71
N ASP A 90 -0.04 17.99 14.08
CA ASP A 90 0.42 16.72 13.50
C ASP A 90 0.48 15.62 14.58
N THR A 91 -0.35 14.59 14.45
CA THR A 91 -0.43 13.45 15.39
C THR A 91 0.34 12.23 14.91
N ALA A 92 1.26 12.39 13.95
CA ALA A 92 1.99 11.31 13.29
C ALA A 92 2.44 10.22 14.28
N PRO A 93 2.30 8.92 13.96
CA PRO A 93 2.79 7.84 14.81
C PRO A 93 4.24 8.13 15.20
N LYS A 94 4.56 8.06 16.50
CA LYS A 94 5.92 8.33 16.99
C LYS A 94 6.89 7.41 16.25
N TYR A 95 7.61 7.97 15.28
CA TYR A 95 8.61 7.26 14.50
C TYR A 95 9.78 6.92 15.40
N ASP A 96 10.16 5.64 15.45
CA ASP A 96 11.32 5.21 16.24
C ASP A 96 12.58 5.18 15.37
N ARG A 97 13.30 6.31 15.35
CA ARG A 97 14.63 6.45 14.72
C ARG A 97 15.68 5.51 15.31
N HIS A 98 15.45 4.98 16.51
CA HIS A 98 16.44 4.26 17.28
C HIS A 98 16.09 2.79 17.49
N LYS A 99 15.07 2.27 16.81
CA LYS A 99 14.69 0.86 16.87
C LYS A 99 15.83 -0.02 16.36
N LYS A 100 16.55 -0.66 17.29
CA LYS A 100 17.64 -1.61 16.99
C LYS A 100 17.05 -2.98 16.68
N ASP A 101 16.63 -3.20 15.44
CA ASP A 101 16.02 -4.47 15.00
C ASP A 101 16.76 -5.17 13.85
N GLY A 102 17.96 -4.68 13.48
CA GLY A 102 18.80 -5.26 12.43
C GLY A 102 18.30 -5.03 11.00
N ARG A 103 17.15 -4.37 10.82
CA ARG A 103 16.53 -4.17 9.51
C ARG A 103 17.20 -3.05 8.72
N GLN A 104 17.40 -3.29 7.42
CA GLN A 104 17.98 -2.35 6.48
C GLN A 104 16.88 -1.50 5.82
N LEU A 105 16.41 -0.49 6.55
CA LEU A 105 15.39 0.48 6.12
C LEU A 105 15.91 1.90 6.32
N THR A 106 15.57 2.83 5.43
CA THR A 106 15.90 4.26 5.61
C THR A 106 14.79 5.01 6.35
N ASP A 107 15.14 6.14 6.94
CA ASP A 107 14.17 7.04 7.60
C ASP A 107 13.09 7.55 6.63
N LYS A 108 13.48 7.83 5.38
CA LYS A 108 12.58 8.31 4.33
C LYS A 108 11.55 7.25 3.93
N ASP A 109 11.87 5.97 4.12
CA ASP A 109 10.97 4.87 3.79
C ASP A 109 9.81 4.74 4.77
N GLU A 110 10.03 5.12 6.03
CA GLU A 110 9.16 4.76 7.15
C GLU A 110 8.46 5.96 7.81
N GLN A 111 8.83 7.20 7.49
CA GLN A 111 8.20 8.40 8.04
C GLN A 111 6.94 8.81 7.25
N ALA A 112 5.86 9.15 7.96
CA ALA A 112 4.72 9.89 7.41
C ALA A 112 4.18 10.90 8.41
N PHE A 113 3.56 11.95 7.87
CA PHE A 113 2.83 12.96 8.61
C PHE A 113 1.35 12.90 8.19
N PHE A 114 0.57 12.03 8.85
CA PHE A 114 -0.89 11.96 8.72
C PHE A 114 -1.51 12.41 10.04
N ASN A 115 -2.49 13.29 9.98
CA ASN A 115 -3.29 13.69 11.13
C ASN A 115 -4.61 12.92 11.11
N ASP A 116 -5.06 12.38 12.24
CA ASP A 116 -6.33 11.63 12.34
C ASP A 116 -7.57 12.47 11.96
N SER A 117 -7.43 13.81 11.94
CA SER A 117 -8.45 14.74 11.46
C SER A 117 -8.39 15.01 9.94
N ASP A 118 -7.31 14.64 9.24
CA ASP A 118 -7.20 14.82 7.78
C ASP A 118 -8.17 13.88 7.03
N GLY A 119 -8.66 14.32 5.87
CA GLY A 119 -9.41 13.49 4.93
C GLY A 119 -10.93 13.73 4.83
N TYR A 120 -11.52 14.62 5.63
CA TYR A 120 -12.92 15.01 5.42
C TYR A 120 -13.01 16.04 4.29
N VAL A 121 -13.88 15.77 3.31
CA VAL A 121 -14.03 16.64 2.14
C VAL A 121 -15.49 17.01 1.95
N LEU A 122 -15.81 18.30 1.95
CA LEU A 122 -17.19 18.78 1.82
C LEU A 122 -17.72 18.47 0.41
N ILE A 123 -18.86 17.79 0.32
CA ILE A 123 -19.50 17.46 -0.96
C ILE A 123 -20.85 18.17 -1.14
N LYS A 124 -21.53 18.49 -0.05
CA LYS A 124 -22.87 19.06 -0.07
C LYS A 124 -23.12 19.85 1.20
N ALA A 125 -23.87 20.94 1.10
CA ALA A 125 -24.39 21.64 2.25
C ALA A 125 -25.79 22.19 1.97
N ASN A 126 -26.74 21.89 2.86
CA ASN A 126 -28.18 22.08 2.61
C ASN A 126 -28.56 21.46 1.26
N ASP A 127 -29.05 22.27 0.31
CA ASP A 127 -29.42 21.84 -1.04
C ASP A 127 -28.31 22.09 -2.08
N GLU A 128 -27.23 22.76 -1.69
CA GLU A 128 -26.11 23.10 -2.58
C GLU A 128 -25.09 21.95 -2.64
N LYS A 129 -24.64 21.61 -3.84
CA LYS A 129 -23.63 20.58 -4.09
C LYS A 129 -22.36 21.19 -4.66
N THR A 130 -21.22 20.66 -4.23
CA THR A 130 -19.96 20.99 -4.91
C THR A 130 -19.95 20.42 -6.32
N LYS A 131 -19.37 21.16 -7.27
CA LYS A 131 -19.12 20.64 -8.63
C LYS A 131 -17.96 19.66 -8.64
N ASP A 132 -16.93 19.94 -7.85
CA ASP A 132 -15.78 19.07 -7.63
C ASP A 132 -15.26 19.30 -6.20
N PRO A 133 -15.42 18.32 -5.29
CA PRO A 133 -14.98 18.46 -3.89
C PRO A 133 -13.48 18.66 -3.76
N ARG A 134 -12.70 18.26 -4.76
CA ARG A 134 -11.24 18.43 -4.78
C ARG A 134 -10.83 19.91 -4.91
N LEU A 135 -11.73 20.78 -5.34
CA LEU A 135 -11.45 22.20 -5.53
C LEU A 135 -11.91 23.08 -4.36
N GLN A 136 -12.25 22.51 -3.20
CA GLN A 136 -12.90 23.22 -2.09
C GLN A 136 -12.14 24.47 -1.58
N LEU A 137 -10.81 24.51 -1.67
CA LEU A 137 -10.01 25.69 -1.27
C LEU A 137 -9.89 26.72 -2.40
N ALA A 138 -9.93 26.29 -3.65
CA ALA A 138 -9.88 27.17 -4.82
C ALA A 138 -11.27 27.75 -5.18
N LYS A 139 -12.33 26.98 -4.95
CA LYS A 139 -13.72 27.28 -5.27
C LYS A 139 -14.63 26.80 -4.12
N PRO A 140 -14.67 27.50 -2.97
CA PRO A 140 -15.45 27.07 -1.82
C PRO A 140 -16.94 26.97 -2.13
N LEU A 141 -17.59 25.90 -1.64
CA LEU A 141 -19.06 25.78 -1.67
C LEU A 141 -19.69 26.90 -0.82
N LYS A 142 -20.65 27.62 -1.41
CA LYS A 142 -21.37 28.70 -0.74
C LYS A 142 -22.80 28.28 -0.42
N VAL A 143 -23.30 28.69 0.75
CA VAL A 143 -24.70 28.49 1.15
C VAL A 143 -25.28 29.77 1.73
N PHE A 144 -26.56 30.00 1.52
CA PHE A 144 -27.24 31.18 2.05
C PHE A 144 -27.67 30.99 3.51
N VAL A 145 -27.43 32.00 4.35
CA VAL A 145 -27.90 32.08 5.73
C VAL A 145 -28.58 33.41 6.02
N SER A 146 -29.54 33.39 6.95
CA SER A 146 -30.27 34.58 7.39
C SER A 146 -30.81 34.39 8.81
N VAL A 147 -31.47 35.40 9.37
CA VAL A 147 -32.17 35.28 10.67
C VAL A 147 -33.19 34.14 10.72
N ASN A 148 -33.74 33.73 9.58
CA ASN A 148 -34.69 32.61 9.46
C ASN A 148 -34.01 31.29 9.07
N ILE A 149 -32.77 31.34 8.57
CA ILE A 149 -32.01 30.19 8.08
C ILE A 149 -30.68 30.18 8.82
N THR A 150 -30.72 29.70 10.06
CA THR A 150 -29.58 29.71 10.99
C THR A 150 -28.90 28.35 11.12
N LYS A 151 -29.49 27.29 10.56
CA LYS A 151 -28.96 25.93 10.63
C LYS A 151 -28.53 25.46 9.25
N VAL A 152 -27.28 25.06 9.13
CA VAL A 152 -26.69 24.49 7.92
C VAL A 152 -26.39 23.02 8.16
N LYS A 153 -26.74 22.14 7.22
CA LYS A 153 -26.38 20.72 7.25
C LYS A 153 -25.27 20.48 6.23
N ALA A 154 -24.07 20.16 6.70
CA ALA A 154 -22.89 19.91 5.88
C ALA A 154 -22.61 18.40 5.79
N ILE A 155 -22.38 17.90 4.57
CA ILE A 155 -22.11 16.49 4.28
C ILE A 155 -20.71 16.35 3.68
N TYR A 156 -19.91 15.48 4.29
CA TYR A 156 -18.51 15.24 3.95
C TYR A 156 -18.27 13.82 3.45
N LEU A 157 -17.26 13.61 2.61
CA LEU A 157 -16.67 12.30 2.46
C LEU A 157 -16.03 11.87 3.79
N PRO A 158 -16.14 10.58 4.17
CA PRO A 158 -15.42 10.05 5.31
C PRO A 158 -13.91 10.06 5.04
N PRO A 159 -13.09 10.04 6.10
CA PRO A 159 -11.64 10.03 5.97
C PRO A 159 -11.17 8.71 5.34
N PRO A 160 -9.96 8.68 4.78
CA PRO A 160 -9.40 7.45 4.23
C PRO A 160 -9.13 6.40 5.30
N ILE A 161 -9.05 5.15 4.86
CA ILE A 161 -8.72 4.03 5.73
C ILE A 161 -7.32 3.54 5.36
N LEU A 162 -6.36 3.79 6.26
CA LEU A 162 -5.00 3.29 6.14
C LEU A 162 -4.77 2.19 7.18
N LEU A 163 -4.27 1.05 6.74
CA LEU A 163 -3.78 -0.02 7.60
C LEU A 163 -2.26 0.02 7.61
N ASN A 164 -1.69 0.28 8.78
CA ASN A 164 -0.26 0.41 8.93
C ASN A 164 0.43 -0.88 9.40
N LEU A 165 1.24 -1.48 8.53
CA LEU A 165 2.05 -2.67 8.80
C LEU A 165 3.56 -2.37 8.77
N ARG A 166 3.96 -1.10 8.80
CA ARG A 166 5.36 -0.67 8.75
C ARG A 166 6.09 -0.90 10.07
N PHE A 167 7.36 -1.30 10.01
CA PHE A 167 8.08 -1.75 11.20
C PHE A 167 8.52 -0.66 12.16
N ARG A 168 8.78 0.57 11.67
CA ARG A 168 9.32 1.67 12.50
C ARG A 168 8.28 2.70 12.93
N GLN A 169 7.01 2.47 12.61
CA GLN A 169 5.90 3.28 13.09
C GLN A 169 5.33 2.65 14.36
N ASN A 170 5.35 3.37 15.48
CA ASN A 170 4.84 2.87 16.77
C ASN A 170 3.30 2.88 16.82
N SER A 171 2.68 2.05 15.98
CA SER A 171 1.24 1.79 15.98
C SER A 171 1.01 0.28 16.01
N LYS A 172 0.03 -0.17 16.81
CA LYS A 172 -0.44 -1.56 16.73
C LYS A 172 -1.06 -1.78 15.34
N ALA A 173 -0.65 -2.86 14.66
CA ALA A 173 -1.30 -3.26 13.41
C ALA A 173 -2.78 -3.60 13.70
N GLY A 174 -3.69 -2.86 13.07
CA GLY A 174 -5.12 -2.97 13.33
C GLY A 174 -5.90 -1.79 12.77
N LEU A 175 -7.21 -1.96 12.67
CA LEU A 175 -8.13 -0.87 12.32
C LEU A 175 -8.73 -0.30 13.60
N SER A 176 -8.88 1.01 13.66
CA SER A 176 -9.58 1.65 14.79
C SER A 176 -11.08 1.32 14.76
N SER A 177 -11.75 1.40 15.91
CA SER A 177 -13.21 1.22 15.99
C SER A 177 -13.98 2.17 15.06
N LYS A 178 -13.45 3.38 14.82
CA LYS A 178 -14.03 4.37 13.88
C LYS A 178 -13.92 3.89 12.42
N GLN A 179 -12.79 3.31 12.03
CA GLN A 179 -12.60 2.74 10.70
C GLN A 179 -13.45 1.49 10.49
N LEU A 180 -13.57 0.62 11.49
CA LEU A 180 -14.45 -0.56 11.42
C LEU A 180 -15.92 -0.15 11.27
N GLN A 181 -16.38 0.84 12.04
CA GLN A 181 -17.73 1.39 11.91
C GLN A 181 -17.95 2.04 10.53
N GLN A 182 -16.92 2.66 9.95
CA GLN A 182 -16.98 3.20 8.58
C GLN A 182 -17.30 2.09 7.58
N ILE A 183 -16.55 0.99 7.62
CA ILE A 183 -16.73 -0.15 6.72
C ILE A 183 -18.10 -0.80 6.94
N GLU A 184 -18.52 -0.97 8.19
CA GLU A 184 -19.82 -1.54 8.54
C GLU A 184 -20.98 -0.72 7.95
N LYS A 185 -20.90 0.61 8.01
CA LYS A 185 -21.91 1.51 7.42
C LYS A 185 -21.78 1.65 5.90
N ASP A 186 -20.60 1.44 5.33
CA ASP A 186 -20.34 1.57 3.89
C ASP A 186 -20.48 0.23 3.15
N GLY A 187 -21.60 -0.45 3.37
CA GLY A 187 -21.95 -1.70 2.66
C GLY A 187 -21.31 -2.97 3.23
N LYS A 188 -20.66 -2.90 4.40
CA LYS A 188 -20.07 -4.05 5.11
C LYS A 188 -19.10 -4.88 4.25
N THR A 189 -18.42 -4.19 3.33
CA THR A 189 -17.47 -4.78 2.40
C THR A 189 -16.21 -3.95 2.41
N ALA A 190 -15.06 -4.61 2.54
CA ALA A 190 -13.74 -3.98 2.53
C ALA A 190 -12.98 -4.39 1.27
N THR A 191 -12.48 -3.41 0.53
CA THR A 191 -11.50 -3.64 -0.54
C THR A 191 -10.15 -3.16 -0.07
N LEU A 192 -9.18 -4.07 0.05
CA LEU A 192 -7.81 -3.74 0.43
C LEU A 192 -6.98 -3.53 -0.83
N PHE A 193 -6.11 -2.53 -0.82
CA PHE A 193 -5.04 -2.39 -1.82
C PHE A 193 -3.67 -2.44 -1.16
N ILE A 194 -2.81 -3.34 -1.65
CA ILE A 194 -1.43 -3.51 -1.17
C ILE A 194 -0.46 -3.16 -2.29
N HIS A 195 0.37 -2.13 -2.06
CA HIS A 195 1.34 -1.64 -3.03
C HIS A 195 2.55 -2.58 -3.23
N GLY A 196 3.29 -2.36 -4.32
CA GLY A 196 4.45 -3.12 -4.74
C GLY A 196 5.77 -2.93 -3.99
N TYR A 197 6.83 -3.50 -4.56
CA TYR A 197 8.22 -3.43 -4.10
C TYR A 197 8.78 -2.00 -4.20
N ASN A 198 9.70 -1.66 -3.30
CA ASN A 198 10.47 -0.40 -3.34
C ASN A 198 9.62 0.88 -3.33
N VAL A 199 8.45 0.81 -2.69
CA VAL A 199 7.57 1.97 -2.49
C VAL A 199 7.73 2.49 -1.05
N SER A 200 8.42 3.61 -0.91
CA SER A 200 8.48 4.36 0.36
C SER A 200 7.11 4.94 0.73
N LEU A 201 6.95 5.39 1.98
CA LEU A 201 5.62 5.80 2.44
C LEU A 201 5.12 7.08 1.75
N GLY A 202 5.98 8.09 1.61
CA GLY A 202 5.66 9.35 0.93
C GLY A 202 4.83 10.32 1.78
N HIS A 203 4.00 11.14 1.13
CA HIS A 203 3.19 12.16 1.79
C HIS A 203 1.81 12.30 1.14
N ILE A 204 0.88 12.90 1.89
CA ILE A 204 -0.48 13.23 1.47
C ILE A 204 -0.46 14.51 0.62
N GLY A 205 -1.24 14.55 -0.44
CA GLY A 205 -1.51 15.73 -1.26
C GLY A 205 -2.27 16.84 -0.52
N LYS A 206 -2.41 17.99 -1.17
CA LYS A 206 -3.03 19.20 -0.61
C LYS A 206 -4.14 19.71 -1.51
N PHE A 207 -5.03 20.54 -0.97
CA PHE A 207 -5.96 21.30 -1.82
C PHE A 207 -5.19 22.32 -2.67
N PRO A 208 -5.50 22.45 -3.97
CA PRO A 208 -5.02 23.56 -4.77
C PRO A 208 -5.72 24.85 -4.32
N GLN A 209 -5.00 25.97 -4.41
CA GLN A 209 -5.51 27.31 -4.13
C GLN A 209 -5.98 28.00 -5.41
N ALA A 210 -6.84 29.02 -5.29
CA ALA A 210 -7.34 29.77 -6.45
C ALA A 210 -6.21 30.35 -7.32
N LYS A 211 -5.14 30.84 -6.67
CA LYS A 211 -3.94 31.36 -7.33
C LYS A 211 -3.20 30.31 -8.17
N ASP A 212 -3.29 29.02 -7.81
CA ASP A 212 -2.68 27.93 -8.60
C ASP A 212 -3.39 27.79 -9.96
N PHE A 213 -4.61 28.33 -10.06
CA PHE A 213 -5.37 28.46 -11.30
C PHE A 213 -5.30 29.88 -11.88
N GLY A 214 -4.36 30.74 -11.49
CA GLY A 214 -4.29 32.13 -11.96
C GLY A 214 -5.54 32.96 -11.62
N ASN A 215 -6.37 32.50 -10.69
CA ASN A 215 -7.57 33.20 -10.26
C ASN A 215 -7.29 33.95 -8.96
N LEU A 216 -7.97 35.08 -8.79
CA LEU A 216 -8.00 35.73 -7.47
C LEU A 216 -8.74 34.83 -6.48
N PRO A 217 -8.23 34.67 -5.25
CA PRO A 217 -8.96 33.97 -4.22
C PRO A 217 -10.26 34.71 -3.93
N GLU A 218 -11.33 33.94 -3.70
CA GLU A 218 -12.64 34.51 -3.34
C GLU A 218 -12.53 35.43 -2.11
N TYR A 219 -11.70 35.05 -1.14
CA TYR A 219 -11.40 35.86 0.03
C TYR A 219 -9.90 36.07 0.16
N SER A 220 -9.49 37.31 0.43
CA SER A 220 -8.09 37.68 0.62
C SER A 220 -7.42 37.01 1.82
N ASN A 221 -8.22 36.51 2.77
CA ASN A 221 -7.81 35.90 4.03
C ASN A 221 -8.10 34.38 4.11
N LEU A 222 -8.22 33.70 2.95
CA LEU A 222 -8.21 32.24 2.90
C LEU A 222 -6.91 31.68 3.51
N PRO A 223 -6.96 30.59 4.30
CA PRO A 223 -5.77 30.01 4.88
C PRO A 223 -4.85 29.42 3.79
N PRO A 224 -3.53 29.34 4.05
CA PRO A 224 -2.63 28.53 3.25
C PRO A 224 -3.04 27.04 3.31
N ALA A 225 -2.77 26.29 2.24
CA ALA A 225 -3.19 24.89 2.12
C ALA A 225 -2.62 23.98 3.22
N GLU A 226 -1.50 24.36 3.84
CA GLU A 226 -0.87 23.66 4.96
C GLU A 226 -1.69 23.71 6.26
N GLN A 227 -2.53 24.73 6.42
CA GLN A 227 -3.36 24.94 7.61
C GLN A 227 -4.75 24.32 7.50
N VAL A 228 -5.14 23.83 6.31
CA VAL A 228 -6.44 23.21 6.05
C VAL A 228 -6.28 21.69 6.09
N GLN A 229 -7.34 20.97 6.45
CA GLN A 229 -7.35 19.53 6.32
C GLN A 229 -6.98 19.11 4.89
N ARG A 230 -6.24 18.00 4.78
CA ARG A 230 -5.85 17.47 3.48
C ARG A 230 -6.96 16.59 2.89
N PRO A 231 -7.27 16.69 1.58
CA PRO A 231 -8.40 15.98 0.99
C PRO A 231 -8.21 14.48 0.89
N TYR A 232 -6.95 14.06 0.69
CA TYR A 232 -6.59 12.68 0.35
C TYR A 232 -7.50 12.07 -0.72
N LEU A 233 -7.55 12.77 -1.84
CA LEU A 233 -8.24 12.40 -3.07
C LEU A 233 -7.25 12.52 -4.22
N HIS A 234 -7.52 11.78 -5.30
CA HIS A 234 -6.75 11.84 -6.53
C HIS A 234 -7.28 12.95 -7.45
N TYR A 235 -6.35 13.76 -7.94
CA TYR A 235 -6.57 14.69 -9.04
C TYR A 235 -6.13 13.97 -10.32
N ASP A 236 -7.09 13.74 -11.21
CA ASP A 236 -6.83 13.14 -12.52
C ASP A 236 -6.01 14.07 -13.43
N ASN A 237 -5.58 13.55 -14.57
CA ASN A 237 -4.73 14.29 -15.52
C ASN A 237 -5.43 15.47 -16.17
N GLU A 238 -6.77 15.46 -16.29
CA GLU A 238 -7.46 16.63 -16.81
C GLU A 238 -7.33 17.79 -15.80
N ALA A 239 -7.59 17.50 -14.51
CA ALA A 239 -7.43 18.46 -13.43
C ALA A 239 -5.99 18.97 -13.32
N ILE A 240 -4.98 18.10 -13.38
CA ILE A 240 -3.57 18.53 -13.33
C ILE A 240 -3.17 19.25 -14.62
N GLY A 241 -3.59 18.76 -15.78
CA GLY A 241 -3.31 19.39 -17.07
C GLY A 241 -3.82 20.84 -17.14
N GLN A 242 -4.96 21.13 -16.52
CA GLN A 242 -5.46 22.51 -16.37
C GLN A 242 -4.54 23.39 -15.52
N LEU A 243 -3.95 22.85 -14.44
CA LEU A 243 -2.99 23.56 -13.61
C LEU A 243 -1.68 23.81 -14.37
N VAL A 244 -1.16 22.78 -15.04
CA VAL A 244 0.11 22.85 -15.77
C VAL A 244 0.04 23.85 -16.92
N ARG A 245 -1.01 23.79 -17.76
CA ARG A 245 -1.21 24.74 -18.87
C ARG A 245 -1.16 26.20 -18.40
N LYS A 246 -1.69 26.50 -17.22
CA LYS A 246 -1.67 27.86 -16.68
C LYS A 246 -0.28 28.30 -16.24
N VAL A 247 0.47 27.43 -15.55
CA VAL A 247 1.86 27.72 -15.15
C VAL A 247 2.74 27.99 -16.38
N ILE A 248 2.56 27.23 -17.46
CA ILE A 248 3.29 27.42 -18.72
C ILE A 248 2.98 28.78 -19.34
N LEU A 249 1.70 29.16 -19.40
CA LEU A 249 1.27 30.46 -19.94
C LEU A 249 1.87 31.65 -19.14
N GLU A 250 2.17 31.47 -17.85
CA GLU A 250 2.81 32.49 -17.01
C GLU A 250 4.35 32.54 -17.18
N GLN A 251 4.98 31.43 -17.57
CA GLN A 251 6.45 31.26 -17.55
C GLN A 251 7.12 31.22 -18.93
N ALA A 252 6.38 31.45 -20.03
CA ALA A 252 6.82 31.24 -21.41
C ALA A 252 8.21 31.80 -21.76
N LYS A 253 9.22 30.91 -21.76
CA LYS A 253 10.49 30.96 -22.52
C LYS A 253 10.91 29.54 -22.90
N GLU A 254 10.84 29.25 -24.19
CA GLU A 254 11.35 28.16 -25.06
C GLU A 254 11.75 26.74 -24.55
N ASP A 255 11.48 25.81 -25.48
CA ASP A 255 11.69 24.35 -25.63
C ASP A 255 10.91 23.36 -24.72
N GLU A 256 10.12 22.52 -25.39
CA GLU A 256 8.67 22.46 -25.12
C GLU A 256 8.14 21.14 -24.54
N GLU A 257 8.97 20.17 -24.14
CA GLU A 257 8.46 18.86 -23.66
C GLU A 257 9.06 18.41 -22.31
N ILE A 258 10.39 18.42 -22.16
CA ILE A 258 11.07 18.11 -20.88
C ILE A 258 10.68 19.12 -19.79
N HIS A 259 10.48 20.38 -20.17
CA HIS A 259 10.00 21.41 -19.25
C HIS A 259 8.56 21.15 -18.79
N LEU A 260 7.70 20.65 -19.68
CA LEU A 260 6.30 20.29 -19.36
C LEU A 260 6.23 19.11 -18.39
N GLU A 261 7.02 18.06 -18.63
CA GLU A 261 7.09 16.91 -17.75
C GLU A 261 7.55 17.30 -16.34
N ARG A 262 8.57 18.16 -16.25
CA ARG A 262 9.03 18.65 -14.95
C ARG A 262 7.95 19.43 -14.22
N ILE A 263 7.29 20.38 -14.90
CA ILE A 263 6.18 21.17 -14.32
C ILE A 263 5.04 20.25 -13.89
N TYR A 264 4.71 19.25 -14.70
CA TYR A 264 3.71 18.26 -14.32
C TYR A 264 4.05 17.57 -13.02
N ASN A 265 5.24 16.96 -12.97
CA ASN A 265 5.69 16.21 -11.82
C ASN A 265 5.72 17.10 -10.57
N GLU A 266 6.10 18.37 -10.70
CA GLU A 266 6.03 19.34 -9.60
C GLU A 266 4.59 19.61 -9.12
N ILE A 267 3.64 19.77 -10.04
CA ILE A 267 2.23 20.00 -9.68
C ILE A 267 1.58 18.74 -9.12
N ASP A 268 1.79 17.57 -9.72
CA ASP A 268 1.34 16.28 -9.21
C ASP A 268 1.84 16.07 -7.78
N LEU A 269 3.15 16.26 -7.53
CA LEU A 269 3.72 16.18 -6.19
C LEU A 269 3.13 17.20 -5.20
N LYS A 270 2.58 18.33 -5.67
CA LYS A 270 2.00 19.37 -4.81
C LYS A 270 0.56 19.03 -4.42
N VAL A 271 -0.27 18.61 -5.38
CA VAL A 271 -1.73 18.44 -5.18
C VAL A 271 -2.10 16.99 -4.89
N ASN A 272 -1.44 16.04 -5.55
CA ASN A 272 -1.59 14.62 -5.31
C ASN A 272 -0.66 14.13 -4.21
N SER A 273 -0.99 12.94 -3.70
CA SER A 273 -0.18 12.24 -2.73
C SER A 273 0.98 11.51 -3.43
N HIS A 274 2.10 11.32 -2.74
CA HIS A 274 3.30 10.72 -3.32
C HIS A 274 3.62 9.33 -2.73
N LYS A 275 4.27 8.47 -3.53
CA LYS A 275 4.65 7.08 -3.20
C LYS A 275 3.46 6.25 -2.70
N ALA A 276 3.57 5.45 -1.63
CA ALA A 276 2.48 4.59 -1.16
C ALA A 276 1.21 5.39 -0.87
N LEU A 277 1.36 6.55 -0.21
CA LEU A 277 0.23 7.43 0.06
C LEU A 277 -0.38 8.04 -1.21
N GLY A 278 0.33 8.03 -2.33
CA GLY A 278 -0.18 8.36 -3.68
C GLY A 278 -0.91 7.23 -4.40
N TRP A 279 -0.47 6.00 -4.19
CA TRP A 279 -1.06 4.83 -4.85
C TRP A 279 -2.51 4.61 -4.42
N PHE A 280 -2.79 4.77 -3.12
CA PHE A 280 -4.12 4.51 -2.57
C PHE A 280 -5.22 5.41 -3.14
N PRO A 281 -5.13 6.75 -3.08
CA PRO A 281 -6.17 7.61 -3.63
C PRO A 281 -6.30 7.47 -5.15
N HIS A 282 -5.22 7.19 -5.88
CA HIS A 282 -5.26 6.90 -7.32
C HIS A 282 -6.12 5.67 -7.63
N VAL A 283 -5.78 4.52 -7.02
CA VAL A 283 -6.51 3.26 -7.23
C VAL A 283 -7.96 3.40 -6.74
N GLU A 284 -8.17 4.05 -5.60
CA GLU A 284 -9.50 4.34 -5.04
C GLU A 284 -10.36 5.13 -6.03
N TYR A 285 -9.81 6.19 -6.63
CA TYR A 285 -10.52 7.03 -7.59
C TYR A 285 -10.96 6.24 -8.82
N TYR A 286 -10.06 5.48 -9.44
CA TYR A 286 -10.39 4.74 -10.67
C TYR A 286 -11.29 3.53 -10.43
N LEU A 287 -11.22 2.88 -9.27
CA LEU A 287 -12.20 1.88 -8.87
C LEU A 287 -13.60 2.49 -8.69
N ASN A 288 -13.70 3.65 -8.03
CA ASN A 288 -14.97 4.37 -7.89
C ASN A 288 -15.51 4.84 -9.24
N LEU A 289 -14.65 5.39 -10.11
CA LEU A 289 -15.03 5.81 -11.46
C LEU A 289 -15.59 4.62 -12.24
N ALA A 290 -14.88 3.50 -12.26
CA ALA A 290 -15.37 2.27 -12.89
C ALA A 290 -16.68 1.74 -12.26
N ALA A 291 -16.79 1.75 -10.92
CA ALA A 291 -17.98 1.31 -10.20
C ALA A 291 -19.20 2.20 -10.49
N SER A 292 -19.01 3.48 -10.77
CA SER A 292 -20.08 4.41 -11.17
C SER A 292 -20.62 4.17 -12.59
N GLY A 293 -20.00 3.27 -13.36
CA GLY A 293 -20.45 2.91 -14.71
C GLY A 293 -19.83 3.74 -15.83
N LYS A 294 -18.87 4.62 -15.49
CA LYS A 294 -18.10 5.41 -16.46
C LYS A 294 -17.26 4.50 -17.35
N LEU A 295 -17.11 4.89 -18.62
CA LEU A 295 -16.45 4.07 -19.64
C LEU A 295 -15.06 4.59 -20.00
N ASN A 296 -14.81 5.89 -19.79
CA ASN A 296 -13.51 6.50 -20.06
C ASN A 296 -12.90 7.10 -18.79
N SER A 297 -11.57 7.08 -18.73
CA SER A 297 -10.78 7.54 -17.58
C SER A 297 -10.79 9.06 -17.40
N ASP A 298 -11.18 9.81 -18.42
CA ASP A 298 -11.28 11.27 -18.42
C ASP A 298 -12.69 11.78 -18.17
N GLU A 299 -13.67 10.89 -17.98
CA GLU A 299 -14.97 11.35 -17.52
C GLU A 299 -14.87 11.81 -16.06
N PRO A 300 -15.44 12.99 -15.71
CA PRO A 300 -15.40 13.46 -14.34
C PRO A 300 -16.24 12.55 -13.43
N PHE A 301 -15.68 12.23 -12.27
CA PHE A 301 -16.43 11.53 -11.23
C PHE A 301 -17.46 12.46 -10.58
N THR A 302 -18.73 12.04 -10.55
CA THR A 302 -19.84 12.87 -10.05
C THR A 302 -20.61 12.24 -8.89
N ASP A 303 -20.54 10.92 -8.67
CA ASP A 303 -21.29 10.21 -7.63
C ASP A 303 -20.57 10.23 -6.26
N TRP A 304 -20.16 11.43 -5.81
CA TRP A 304 -19.43 11.64 -4.56
C TRP A 304 -20.19 11.17 -3.32
N GLU A 305 -21.52 11.16 -3.36
CA GLU A 305 -22.34 10.63 -2.27
C GLU A 305 -22.19 9.12 -2.07
N LYS A 306 -21.78 8.36 -3.10
CA LYS A 306 -21.50 6.91 -3.05
C LYS A 306 -20.02 6.54 -3.05
N TYR A 307 -19.13 7.54 -3.07
CA TYR A 307 -17.68 7.30 -3.11
C TYR A 307 -17.23 6.40 -1.94
N HIS A 308 -16.68 5.24 -2.29
CA HIS A 308 -16.24 4.20 -1.35
C HIS A 308 -14.76 4.37 -1.03
N ARG A 309 -14.40 4.29 0.25
CA ARG A 309 -13.00 4.33 0.71
C ARG A 309 -12.42 2.92 0.75
N ILE A 310 -11.30 2.72 0.06
CA ILE A 310 -10.54 1.46 0.15
C ILE A 310 -9.68 1.46 1.42
N ILE A 311 -9.21 0.27 1.81
CA ILE A 311 -8.19 0.12 2.85
C ILE A 311 -6.81 0.11 2.18
N GLY A 312 -6.09 1.22 2.26
CA GLY A 312 -4.70 1.30 1.82
C GLY A 312 -3.76 0.63 2.81
N VAL A 313 -3.12 -0.47 2.42
CA VAL A 313 -2.23 -1.23 3.30
C VAL A 313 -0.78 -0.78 3.07
N THR A 314 -0.19 -0.13 4.08
CA THR A 314 1.21 0.30 4.04
C THR A 314 2.12 -0.77 4.64
N TRP A 315 3.24 -1.07 3.98
CA TRP A 315 4.23 -2.03 4.48
C TRP A 315 5.66 -1.64 4.06
N SER A 316 6.66 -2.18 4.77
CA SER A 316 8.08 -1.82 4.61
C SER A 316 8.74 -2.54 3.42
N GLY A 317 8.31 -2.23 2.20
CA GLY A 317 8.82 -2.83 0.96
C GLY A 317 10.01 -2.12 0.31
N SER A 318 10.44 -0.97 0.84
CA SER A 318 11.61 -0.21 0.41
C SER A 318 12.79 -0.55 1.31
N VAL A 319 13.81 -1.21 0.75
CA VAL A 319 14.94 -1.79 1.50
C VAL A 319 16.26 -1.20 1.04
N ASP A 320 17.27 -1.23 1.92
CA ASP A 320 18.61 -0.71 1.64
C ASP A 320 19.66 -1.85 1.57
N PRO A 321 20.44 -2.02 0.49
CA PRO A 321 20.26 -1.38 -0.81
C PRO A 321 19.05 -1.97 -1.55
N SER A 322 18.42 -1.14 -2.41
CA SER A 322 17.19 -1.47 -3.14
C SER A 322 17.33 -2.56 -4.21
N MET A 323 18.55 -3.07 -4.44
CA MET A 323 18.79 -4.22 -5.31
C MET A 323 18.60 -5.57 -4.58
N VAL A 324 18.48 -5.57 -3.25
CA VAL A 324 18.33 -6.80 -2.45
C VAL A 324 16.86 -7.20 -2.32
N PHE A 325 16.25 -7.56 -3.45
CA PHE A 325 14.83 -7.93 -3.54
C PHE A 325 14.41 -8.98 -2.49
N PHE A 326 15.27 -9.97 -2.25
CA PHE A 326 15.04 -11.03 -1.27
C PHE A 326 14.81 -10.51 0.16
N ARG A 327 15.40 -9.36 0.54
CA ARG A 327 15.15 -8.74 1.85
C ARG A 327 13.70 -8.29 1.99
N ALA A 328 13.15 -7.66 0.95
CA ALA A 328 11.75 -7.24 0.96
C ALA A 328 10.78 -8.42 0.96
N GLU A 329 11.16 -9.59 0.43
CA GLU A 329 10.35 -10.80 0.53
C GLU A 329 10.16 -11.26 1.98
N MET A 330 11.20 -11.18 2.81
CA MET A 330 11.10 -11.47 4.25
C MET A 330 10.23 -10.42 4.96
N TYR A 331 10.36 -9.15 4.60
CA TYR A 331 9.54 -8.07 5.16
C TYR A 331 8.07 -8.21 4.76
N ALA A 332 7.79 -8.69 3.54
CA ALA A 332 6.43 -8.99 3.09
C ALA A 332 5.81 -10.15 3.89
N ASN A 333 6.58 -11.17 4.24
CA ASN A 333 6.11 -12.27 5.08
C ASN A 333 5.70 -11.78 6.48
N GLU A 334 6.53 -10.92 7.08
CA GLU A 334 6.26 -10.34 8.40
C GLU A 334 5.02 -9.45 8.36
N ALA A 335 4.90 -8.58 7.35
CA ALA A 335 3.71 -7.75 7.15
C ALA A 335 2.46 -8.61 6.93
N GLY A 336 2.56 -9.70 6.16
CA GLY A 336 1.46 -10.63 5.93
C GLY A 336 0.99 -11.34 7.20
N ARG A 337 1.90 -11.66 8.12
CA ARG A 337 1.54 -12.21 9.43
C ARG A 337 0.71 -11.24 10.27
N GLU A 338 1.04 -9.95 10.26
CA GLU A 338 0.21 -8.95 10.93
C GLU A 338 -1.12 -8.71 10.18
N LEU A 339 -1.10 -8.71 8.84
CA LEU A 339 -2.32 -8.63 8.04
C LEU A 339 -3.29 -9.78 8.33
N ALA A 340 -2.80 -11.00 8.57
CA ALA A 340 -3.66 -12.14 8.93
C ALA A 340 -4.50 -11.86 10.18
N LYS A 341 -3.93 -11.20 11.20
CA LYS A 341 -4.64 -10.84 12.43
C LYS A 341 -5.74 -9.82 12.16
N VAL A 342 -5.46 -8.83 11.30
CA VAL A 342 -6.45 -7.81 10.90
C VAL A 342 -7.58 -8.43 10.08
N LEU A 343 -7.27 -9.38 9.19
CA LEU A 343 -8.29 -10.10 8.43
C LEU A 343 -9.21 -10.92 9.36
N ILE A 344 -8.67 -11.55 10.41
CA ILE A 344 -9.48 -12.23 11.44
C ILE A 344 -10.47 -11.25 12.10
N GLU A 345 -10.02 -10.03 12.43
CA GLU A 345 -10.89 -8.99 13.00
C GLU A 345 -12.05 -8.61 12.05
N LEU A 346 -11.75 -8.43 10.75
CA LEU A 346 -12.76 -8.15 9.73
C LEU A 346 -13.76 -9.32 9.59
N PHE A 347 -13.28 -10.56 9.55
CA PHE A 347 -14.13 -11.75 9.43
C PHE A 347 -15.03 -11.94 10.65
N ASN A 348 -14.52 -11.70 11.86
CA ASN A 348 -15.29 -11.80 13.10
C ASN A 348 -16.42 -10.76 13.15
N LYS A 349 -16.26 -9.62 12.47
CA LYS A 349 -17.32 -8.62 12.28
C LYS A 349 -18.27 -8.95 11.12
N GLY A 350 -18.02 -10.03 10.39
CA GLY A 350 -18.78 -10.45 9.22
C GLY A 350 -18.65 -9.48 8.05
N ILE A 351 -17.50 -8.80 7.93
CA ILE A 351 -17.17 -7.93 6.80
C ILE A 351 -16.69 -8.82 5.63
N LYS A 352 -17.25 -8.60 4.44
CA LYS A 352 -16.77 -9.25 3.21
C LYS A 352 -15.49 -8.58 2.74
N VAL A 353 -14.55 -9.34 2.17
CA VAL A 353 -13.21 -8.83 1.84
C VAL A 353 -12.82 -9.16 0.41
N ASN A 354 -12.42 -8.11 -0.32
CA ASN A 354 -11.68 -8.19 -1.57
C ASN A 354 -10.24 -7.70 -1.33
N ILE A 355 -9.25 -8.33 -1.95
CA ILE A 355 -7.84 -7.91 -1.86
C ILE A 355 -7.32 -7.69 -3.28
N ILE A 356 -6.83 -6.49 -3.53
CA ILE A 356 -6.11 -6.12 -4.75
C ILE A 356 -4.65 -5.89 -4.38
N THR A 357 -3.73 -6.47 -5.13
CA THR A 357 -2.29 -6.32 -4.89
C THR A 357 -1.58 -5.91 -6.16
N HIS A 358 -0.52 -5.13 -6.03
CA HIS A 358 0.43 -4.87 -7.10
C HIS A 358 1.80 -5.48 -6.77
N SER A 359 2.50 -6.04 -7.76
CA SER A 359 3.91 -6.44 -7.62
C SER A 359 4.14 -7.33 -6.38
N LEU A 360 5.14 -7.01 -5.56
CA LEU A 360 5.47 -7.75 -4.33
C LEU A 360 4.41 -7.63 -3.23
N GLY A 361 3.45 -6.71 -3.34
CA GLY A 361 2.28 -6.67 -2.47
C GLY A 361 1.47 -7.97 -2.50
N ALA A 362 1.55 -8.73 -3.60
CA ALA A 362 0.99 -10.06 -3.71
C ALA A 362 1.53 -11.01 -2.62
N ARG A 363 2.82 -10.90 -2.30
CA ARG A 363 3.46 -11.72 -1.27
C ARG A 363 2.95 -11.41 0.14
N VAL A 364 2.66 -10.13 0.43
CA VAL A 364 2.03 -9.74 1.71
C VAL A 364 0.67 -10.40 1.85
N ALA A 365 -0.17 -10.32 0.82
CA ALA A 365 -1.48 -10.98 0.81
C ALA A 365 -1.33 -12.50 0.94
N LEU A 366 -0.54 -13.14 0.09
CA LEU A 366 -0.36 -14.59 0.11
C LEU A 366 0.20 -15.10 1.43
N SER A 367 1.07 -14.34 2.10
CA SER A 367 1.56 -14.68 3.42
C SER A 367 0.44 -14.69 4.47
N ALA A 368 -0.43 -13.67 4.46
CA ALA A 368 -1.62 -13.62 5.31
C ALA A 368 -2.55 -14.81 5.04
N LEU A 369 -2.83 -15.08 3.76
CA LEU A 369 -3.76 -16.13 3.35
C LEU A 369 -3.21 -17.53 3.63
N ASN A 370 -1.90 -17.73 3.51
CA ASN A 370 -1.26 -19.00 3.85
C ASN A 370 -1.37 -19.31 5.34
N ILE A 371 -1.27 -18.30 6.19
CA ILE A 371 -1.52 -18.44 7.63
C ILE A 371 -2.98 -18.80 7.89
N LEU A 372 -3.91 -18.09 7.27
CA LEU A 372 -5.36 -18.28 7.46
C LEU A 372 -5.85 -19.63 6.93
N GLY A 373 -5.33 -20.11 5.81
CA GLY A 373 -5.66 -21.42 5.23
C GLY A 373 -5.12 -22.59 6.06
N ASP A 374 -4.22 -22.32 7.01
CA ASP A 374 -3.72 -23.28 7.97
C ASP A 374 -4.46 -23.17 9.32
N PHE A 375 -5.75 -22.81 9.34
CA PHE A 375 -6.64 -22.85 10.52
C PHE A 375 -7.70 -23.96 10.44
N ASP A 376 -7.37 -25.09 9.82
CA ASP A 376 -8.24 -26.28 9.79
C ASP A 376 -9.68 -25.98 9.31
N GLY A 377 -9.80 -25.12 8.29
CA GLY A 377 -11.07 -24.76 7.65
C GLY A 377 -11.79 -23.54 8.22
N ALA A 378 -11.33 -22.98 9.35
CA ALA A 378 -12.04 -21.87 10.02
C ALA A 378 -12.19 -20.61 9.15
N TYR A 379 -11.24 -20.39 8.23
CA TYR A 379 -11.21 -19.22 7.34
C TYR A 379 -11.29 -19.59 5.85
N ASP A 380 -11.77 -20.78 5.51
CA ASP A 380 -11.93 -21.18 4.12
C ASP A 380 -12.92 -20.25 3.40
N GLU A 381 -12.55 -19.84 2.19
CA GLU A 381 -13.32 -18.99 1.28
C GLU A 381 -13.84 -17.67 1.88
N LYS A 382 -13.16 -17.12 2.90
CA LYS A 382 -13.51 -15.83 3.53
C LYS A 382 -13.08 -14.60 2.72
N ILE A 383 -12.18 -14.77 1.75
CA ILE A 383 -11.86 -13.74 0.77
C ILE A 383 -12.63 -14.01 -0.51
N ASP A 384 -13.46 -13.04 -0.92
CA ASP A 384 -14.27 -13.14 -2.13
C ASP A 384 -13.38 -13.13 -3.37
N ASN A 385 -12.52 -12.12 -3.50
CA ASN A 385 -11.58 -11.98 -4.61
C ASN A 385 -10.17 -11.64 -4.12
N LEU A 386 -9.18 -12.41 -4.58
CA LEU A 386 -7.78 -12.02 -4.60
C LEU A 386 -7.42 -11.63 -6.04
N ILE A 387 -7.16 -10.36 -6.28
CA ILE A 387 -6.79 -9.79 -7.57
C ILE A 387 -5.30 -9.42 -7.52
N MET A 388 -4.49 -10.15 -8.25
CA MET A 388 -3.04 -9.95 -8.32
C MET A 388 -2.68 -9.29 -9.64
N TRP A 389 -2.32 -8.01 -9.56
CA TRP A 389 -1.88 -7.21 -10.68
C TRP A 389 -0.36 -7.24 -10.74
N GLU A 390 0.20 -7.85 -11.81
CA GLU A 390 1.66 -7.99 -11.98
C GLU A 390 2.32 -8.62 -10.74
N ALA A 391 1.82 -9.75 -10.25
CA ALA A 391 2.32 -10.37 -9.02
C ALA A 391 3.82 -10.77 -9.08
N ALA A 392 4.63 -10.22 -8.17
CA ALA A 392 6.05 -10.55 -8.01
C ALA A 392 6.27 -11.78 -7.10
N VAL A 393 5.64 -12.89 -7.46
CA VAL A 393 5.75 -14.20 -6.80
C VAL A 393 5.88 -15.29 -7.85
N ALA A 394 6.27 -16.50 -7.47
CA ALA A 394 6.42 -17.59 -8.44
C ALA A 394 5.08 -17.87 -9.15
N ASP A 395 5.12 -18.22 -10.43
CA ASP A 395 3.95 -18.62 -11.23
C ASP A 395 3.20 -19.87 -10.71
N ASN A 396 3.81 -20.60 -9.76
CA ASN A 396 3.20 -21.69 -9.00
C ASN A 396 3.10 -21.42 -7.50
N SER A 397 3.30 -20.17 -7.07
CA SER A 397 3.32 -19.76 -5.66
C SER A 397 2.06 -20.22 -4.92
N ILE A 398 0.91 -20.25 -5.60
CA ILE A 398 -0.34 -20.79 -5.06
C ILE A 398 -0.50 -22.23 -5.54
N THR A 399 -0.13 -23.16 -4.68
CA THR A 399 -0.22 -24.61 -4.92
C THR A 399 -0.92 -25.30 -3.76
N ASN A 400 -1.29 -26.58 -3.90
CA ASN A 400 -1.80 -27.39 -2.80
C ASN A 400 -0.75 -28.36 -2.23
N LYS A 401 0.47 -28.35 -2.79
CA LYS A 401 1.56 -29.25 -2.38
C LYS A 401 2.89 -28.52 -2.38
N TYR A 402 3.59 -28.60 -1.25
CA TYR A 402 4.94 -28.08 -1.15
C TYR A 402 5.96 -28.92 -1.95
N THR A 403 6.93 -28.25 -2.58
CA THR A 403 8.08 -28.87 -3.24
C THR A 403 9.35 -28.05 -2.99
N ARG A 404 10.51 -28.72 -2.97
CA ARG A 404 11.82 -28.05 -2.93
C ARG A 404 12.29 -27.59 -4.31
N VAL A 405 11.72 -28.12 -5.39
CA VAL A 405 12.12 -27.81 -6.77
C VAL A 405 11.82 -26.33 -7.05
N LYS A 406 12.88 -25.57 -7.43
CA LYS A 406 12.83 -24.12 -7.71
C LYS A 406 12.27 -23.28 -6.55
N ASN A 407 12.47 -23.75 -5.32
CA ASN A 407 12.05 -23.12 -4.06
C ASN A 407 13.24 -23.11 -3.09
N PRO A 408 14.34 -22.43 -3.41
CA PRO A 408 15.66 -22.67 -2.82
C PRO A 408 15.70 -22.44 -1.31
N VAL A 409 14.91 -21.51 -0.78
CA VAL A 409 14.95 -21.16 0.65
C VAL A 409 13.61 -21.35 1.34
N ALA A 410 12.73 -22.21 0.80
CA ALA A 410 11.41 -22.50 1.36
C ALA A 410 10.48 -21.28 1.52
N MET A 411 10.61 -20.29 0.63
CA MET A 411 9.87 -19.02 0.71
C MET A 411 8.97 -18.77 -0.50
N GLU A 412 9.08 -19.55 -1.57
CA GLU A 412 8.44 -19.26 -2.85
C GLU A 412 6.97 -19.72 -2.91
N LEU A 413 6.56 -20.65 -2.03
CA LEU A 413 5.27 -21.33 -2.10
C LEU A 413 4.38 -21.02 -0.89
N PHE A 414 3.06 -20.95 -1.15
CA PHE A 414 2.00 -20.68 -0.19
C PHE A 414 0.95 -21.80 -0.27
N PRO A 415 1.26 -23.00 0.24
CA PRO A 415 0.47 -24.22 0.01
C PRO A 415 -0.95 -24.18 0.59
N TYR A 416 -1.26 -23.21 1.45
CA TYR A 416 -2.56 -23.09 2.12
C TYR A 416 -3.37 -21.86 1.67
N ALA A 417 -2.74 -20.89 1.00
CA ALA A 417 -3.39 -19.62 0.65
C ALA A 417 -4.65 -19.80 -0.22
N HIS A 418 -4.65 -20.84 -1.08
CA HIS A 418 -5.78 -21.14 -1.94
C HIS A 418 -7.07 -21.51 -1.19
N LYS A 419 -6.98 -21.95 0.07
CA LYS A 419 -8.14 -22.36 0.87
C LYS A 419 -8.97 -21.15 1.32
N THR A 420 -8.30 -20.07 1.71
CA THR A 420 -8.94 -18.84 2.21
C THR A 420 -9.65 -18.03 1.12
N VAL A 421 -9.27 -18.23 -0.13
CA VAL A 421 -9.75 -17.43 -1.26
C VAL A 421 -10.75 -18.21 -2.10
N LYS A 422 -11.90 -17.58 -2.37
CA LYS A 422 -12.91 -18.12 -3.29
C LYS A 422 -12.47 -18.00 -4.74
N TYR A 423 -12.05 -16.79 -5.14
CA TYR A 423 -11.63 -16.50 -6.50
C TYR A 423 -10.24 -15.84 -6.57
N ILE A 424 -9.35 -16.43 -7.35
CA ILE A 424 -8.01 -15.92 -7.63
C ILE A 424 -8.00 -15.40 -9.06
N ARG A 425 -7.61 -14.13 -9.21
CA ARG A 425 -7.61 -13.40 -10.48
C ARG A 425 -6.22 -12.82 -10.70
N VAL A 426 -5.65 -13.04 -11.88
CA VAL A 426 -4.28 -12.60 -12.21
C VAL A 426 -4.32 -11.74 -13.47
N LEU A 427 -3.88 -10.49 -13.35
CA LEU A 427 -3.58 -9.61 -14.49
C LEU A 427 -2.07 -9.69 -14.73
N TYR A 428 -1.65 -10.19 -15.90
CA TYR A 428 -0.24 -10.42 -16.20
C TYR A 428 0.18 -9.78 -17.53
N SER A 429 1.43 -9.31 -17.61
CA SER A 429 2.01 -8.68 -18.80
C SER A 429 3.37 -9.27 -19.14
N GLN A 430 3.62 -9.53 -20.42
CA GLN A 430 4.95 -9.89 -20.94
C GLN A 430 5.85 -8.66 -21.17
N GLU A 431 5.33 -7.45 -20.97
CA GLU A 431 6.05 -6.16 -21.04
C GLU A 431 6.10 -5.56 -19.62
N ASP A 432 6.76 -6.28 -18.70
CA ASP A 432 7.03 -5.85 -17.32
C ASP A 432 8.52 -6.05 -17.01
N GLY A 433 9.31 -4.97 -17.14
CA GLY A 433 10.77 -4.95 -17.04
C GLY A 433 11.33 -5.21 -15.63
N VAL A 434 10.46 -5.21 -14.61
CA VAL A 434 10.82 -5.51 -13.22
C VAL A 434 10.68 -7.00 -12.93
N LEU A 435 9.61 -7.62 -13.44
CA LEU A 435 9.31 -9.03 -13.21
C LEU A 435 10.07 -9.97 -14.15
N ASP A 436 10.41 -9.50 -15.34
CA ASP A 436 11.30 -10.16 -16.30
C ASP A 436 11.92 -9.09 -17.23
N GLY A 437 12.59 -9.46 -18.33
CA GLY A 437 13.04 -8.49 -19.33
C GLY A 437 11.95 -8.11 -20.33
N ASP A 438 11.88 -6.82 -20.71
CA ASP A 438 10.92 -6.31 -21.69
C ASP A 438 11.29 -6.64 -23.14
N SER A 439 10.26 -6.81 -23.96
CA SER A 439 10.43 -7.13 -25.39
C SER A 439 10.39 -5.90 -26.29
N ARG A 440 9.90 -4.76 -25.77
CA ARG A 440 9.87 -3.44 -26.40
C ARG A 440 10.88 -2.53 -25.71
N GLY A 441 11.92 -2.09 -26.41
CA GLY A 441 12.90 -1.17 -25.82
C GLY A 441 12.27 0.21 -25.57
N GLY A 442 12.37 0.72 -24.34
CA GLY A 442 11.90 2.08 -24.03
C GLY A 442 11.73 2.45 -22.55
N ASP A 443 11.84 1.52 -21.61
CA ASP A 443 11.62 1.77 -20.19
C ASP A 443 12.90 2.26 -19.49
N GLN A 444 12.95 3.55 -19.15
CA GLN A 444 14.04 4.12 -18.32
C GLN A 444 13.83 3.83 -16.82
N GLU A 445 13.37 2.63 -16.45
CA GLU A 445 13.27 2.28 -15.04
C GLU A 445 14.67 2.13 -14.42
N TYR A 446 14.94 2.85 -13.33
CA TYR A 446 16.27 2.87 -12.68
C TYR A 446 16.66 1.50 -12.07
N THR A 447 15.69 0.63 -11.79
CA THR A 447 15.90 -0.78 -11.44
C THR A 447 16.20 -1.68 -12.66
N GLY A 448 16.01 -1.13 -13.87
CA GLY A 448 16.15 -1.76 -15.18
C GLY A 448 17.55 -1.66 -15.81
N LEU A 449 18.57 -1.14 -15.12
CA LEU A 449 19.95 -1.22 -15.62
C LEU A 449 20.45 -2.67 -15.83
N ILE A 450 19.74 -3.67 -15.30
CA ILE A 450 20.05 -5.11 -15.43
C ILE A 450 18.83 -5.96 -15.88
N GLY A 451 17.58 -5.44 -15.83
CA GLY A 451 16.32 -6.14 -16.17
C GLY A 451 15.95 -7.31 -15.24
N GLY A 452 14.69 -7.42 -14.79
CA GLY A 452 14.22 -8.59 -14.02
C GLY A 452 14.78 -8.71 -12.58
N ALA A 453 14.44 -7.77 -11.69
CA ALA A 453 14.83 -7.82 -10.28
C ALA A 453 14.35 -9.10 -9.57
N TYR A 454 13.15 -9.59 -9.91
CA TYR A 454 12.60 -10.83 -9.36
C TYR A 454 13.44 -12.07 -9.73
N PRO A 455 13.71 -12.38 -11.03
CA PRO A 455 14.51 -13.55 -11.39
C PRO A 455 15.96 -13.46 -10.89
N MET A 456 16.51 -12.26 -10.69
CA MET A 456 17.87 -12.04 -10.21
C MET A 456 18.03 -11.96 -8.69
N LYS A 457 16.97 -12.21 -7.91
CA LYS A 457 16.97 -12.03 -6.44
C LYS A 457 18.01 -12.87 -5.68
N TYR A 458 18.53 -13.94 -6.29
CA TYR A 458 19.63 -14.74 -5.76
C TYR A 458 20.95 -14.56 -6.52
N SER A 459 21.04 -13.71 -7.54
CA SER A 459 22.29 -13.47 -8.29
C SER A 459 23.46 -13.10 -7.36
N SER A 460 24.70 -13.33 -7.79
CA SER A 460 25.91 -13.04 -6.99
C SER A 460 25.95 -11.59 -6.46
N LEU A 461 25.40 -10.64 -7.23
CA LEU A 461 25.28 -9.23 -6.86
C LEU A 461 24.34 -9.00 -5.66
N ALA A 462 23.24 -9.75 -5.57
CA ALA A 462 22.29 -9.66 -4.44
C ALA A 462 22.69 -10.57 -3.26
N ASN A 463 23.31 -11.72 -3.56
CA ASN A 463 23.57 -12.82 -2.62
C ASN A 463 24.70 -12.54 -1.62
N THR A 464 25.68 -11.71 -2.00
CA THR A 464 26.82 -11.34 -1.13
C THR A 464 26.43 -10.43 0.04
N THR A 465 25.20 -9.93 0.06
CA THR A 465 24.70 -9.02 1.11
C THR A 465 24.28 -9.72 2.40
N GLY A 466 24.09 -11.05 2.36
CA GLY A 466 23.75 -11.86 3.53
C GLY A 466 22.40 -11.47 4.16
N ALA A 467 21.35 -11.21 3.38
CA ALA A 467 20.07 -10.71 3.91
C ALA A 467 19.46 -11.56 5.06
N LEU A 468 19.60 -12.90 5.03
CA LEU A 468 19.17 -13.75 6.15
C LEU A 468 19.97 -13.46 7.43
N LYS A 469 21.26 -13.13 7.31
CA LYS A 469 22.16 -12.78 8.43
C LYS A 469 21.60 -11.64 9.27
N ASP A 470 20.87 -10.70 8.65
CA ASP A 470 20.24 -9.55 9.32
C ASP A 470 19.33 -9.98 10.48
N TYR A 471 18.76 -11.19 10.43
CA TYR A 471 17.86 -11.74 11.46
C TYR A 471 18.58 -12.49 12.59
N TYR A 472 19.87 -12.78 12.47
CA TYR A 472 20.57 -13.68 13.40
C TYR A 472 21.84 -13.08 13.99
N TYR A 473 22.67 -12.44 13.16
CA TYR A 473 24.01 -12.01 13.55
C TYR A 473 23.96 -10.95 14.65
N LYS A 474 24.66 -11.21 15.76
CA LYS A 474 24.64 -10.39 16.99
C LYS A 474 23.27 -10.19 17.65
N LEU A 475 22.22 -10.86 17.15
CA LEU A 475 20.86 -10.77 17.69
C LEU A 475 20.48 -11.99 18.52
N ASN A 476 20.95 -13.19 18.16
CA ASN A 476 20.52 -14.42 18.83
C ASN A 476 21.57 -15.55 18.81
N LEU A 477 21.21 -16.71 19.36
CA LEU A 477 22.09 -17.88 19.50
C LEU A 477 22.59 -18.44 18.16
N ILE A 478 21.79 -18.38 17.09
CA ILE A 478 22.20 -18.85 15.76
C ILE A 478 23.33 -17.96 15.23
N GLY A 479 23.24 -16.64 15.44
CA GLY A 479 24.34 -15.72 15.15
C GLY A 479 25.63 -16.06 15.89
N LYS A 480 25.55 -16.49 17.17
CA LYS A 480 26.70 -16.94 17.96
C LYS A 480 27.30 -18.25 17.44
N TYR A 481 26.47 -19.16 16.93
CA TYR A 481 26.97 -20.37 16.28
C TYR A 481 27.72 -20.06 14.99
N TYR A 482 27.22 -19.13 14.17
CA TYR A 482 27.96 -18.63 13.02
C TYR A 482 29.30 -18.03 13.43
N GLU A 483 29.37 -17.18 14.48
CA GLU A 483 30.65 -16.66 14.98
C GLU A 483 31.62 -17.77 15.43
N THR A 484 31.09 -18.84 16.04
CA THR A 484 31.88 -20.01 16.43
C THR A 484 32.44 -20.74 15.20
N VAL A 485 31.63 -20.94 14.16
CA VAL A 485 32.09 -21.53 12.88
C VAL A 485 33.21 -20.69 12.26
N GLU A 486 33.05 -19.37 12.23
CA GLU A 486 34.08 -18.45 11.71
C GLU A 486 35.36 -18.45 12.56
N GLN A 487 35.26 -18.66 13.87
CA GLN A 487 36.43 -18.87 14.74
C GLN A 487 37.14 -20.19 14.44
N LEU A 488 36.41 -21.29 14.25
CA LEU A 488 36.99 -22.58 13.85
C LEU A 488 37.73 -22.46 12.51
N ARG A 489 37.14 -21.76 11.54
CA ARG A 489 37.76 -21.42 10.25
C ARG A 489 39.08 -20.68 10.41
N ARG A 490 39.08 -19.61 11.22
CA ARG A 490 40.29 -18.84 11.51
C ARG A 490 41.37 -19.69 12.17
N ASN A 491 40.99 -20.56 13.11
CA ASN A 491 41.94 -21.43 13.79
C ASN A 491 42.61 -22.41 12.82
N VAL A 492 41.87 -22.96 11.85
CA VAL A 492 42.43 -23.81 10.80
C VAL A 492 43.44 -23.06 9.95
N LEU A 493 43.13 -21.82 9.53
CA LEU A 493 44.04 -20.98 8.76
C LEU A 493 45.33 -20.67 9.53
N ILE A 494 45.20 -20.30 10.82
CA ILE A 494 46.33 -19.99 11.70
C ILE A 494 47.22 -21.23 11.88
N HIS A 495 46.65 -22.40 12.17
CA HIS A 495 47.42 -23.63 12.38
C HIS A 495 48.18 -24.08 11.13
N ARG A 496 47.66 -23.79 9.93
CA ARG A 496 48.25 -24.21 8.66
C ARG A 496 49.19 -23.17 8.04
N GLY A 497 49.29 -21.98 8.63
CA GLY A 497 50.14 -20.89 8.11
C GLY A 497 49.78 -20.42 6.70
N SER A 498 48.58 -20.70 6.21
CA SER A 498 48.14 -20.39 4.84
C SER A 498 47.21 -19.17 4.82
N LEU A 499 47.42 -18.29 3.84
CA LEU A 499 46.52 -17.17 3.53
C LEU A 499 45.42 -17.56 2.53
N ASN A 500 45.53 -18.73 1.89
CA ASN A 500 44.60 -19.18 0.86
C ASN A 500 43.64 -20.24 1.42
N GLN A 501 42.35 -19.90 1.46
CA GLN A 501 41.30 -20.70 2.11
C GLN A 501 40.89 -21.91 1.27
N ASP A 502 41.01 -21.81 -0.05
CA ASP A 502 40.47 -22.77 -1.01
C ASP A 502 41.22 -24.12 -1.03
N ASP A 503 42.49 -24.14 -0.58
CA ASP A 503 43.35 -25.33 -0.61
C ASP A 503 43.26 -26.19 0.67
N ILE A 504 42.46 -25.79 1.67
CA ILE A 504 42.40 -26.45 2.97
C ILE A 504 41.11 -27.25 3.11
N ALA A 505 41.18 -28.56 2.83
CA ALA A 505 40.04 -29.49 2.97
C ALA A 505 39.36 -29.42 4.35
N GLU A 506 40.12 -29.15 5.41
CA GLU A 506 39.62 -28.99 6.78
C GLU A 506 38.79 -27.72 6.98
N TYR A 507 39.14 -26.62 6.30
CA TYR A 507 38.41 -25.35 6.33
C TYR A 507 37.01 -25.51 5.71
N ASN A 508 36.95 -26.26 4.60
CA ASN A 508 35.71 -26.55 3.87
C ASN A 508 34.86 -27.66 4.51
N ASN A 509 35.40 -28.41 5.48
CA ASN A 509 34.74 -29.57 6.09
C ASN A 509 34.33 -29.37 7.57
N ILE A 510 34.32 -28.12 8.06
CA ILE A 510 33.97 -27.80 9.46
C ILE A 510 32.58 -28.34 9.83
N GLU A 511 31.66 -28.32 8.87
CA GLU A 511 30.31 -28.86 9.00
C GLU A 511 30.27 -30.32 9.50
N ASN A 512 31.26 -31.14 9.14
CA ASN A 512 31.32 -32.56 9.47
C ASN A 512 32.19 -32.88 10.71
N THR A 513 32.80 -31.86 11.32
CA THR A 513 33.53 -32.03 12.59
C THR A 513 32.58 -32.36 13.75
N ALA A 514 33.12 -32.86 14.87
CA ALA A 514 32.31 -33.10 16.07
C ALA A 514 31.57 -31.82 16.53
N LYS A 515 32.27 -30.67 16.48
CA LYS A 515 31.68 -29.37 16.82
C LYS A 515 30.64 -28.91 15.78
N GLY A 516 30.90 -29.14 14.50
CA GLY A 516 29.94 -28.88 13.42
C GLY A 516 28.63 -29.65 13.63
N ARG A 517 28.71 -30.97 13.88
CA ARG A 517 27.54 -31.81 14.18
C ARG A 517 26.79 -31.36 15.43
N GLU A 518 27.50 -30.97 16.50
CA GLU A 518 26.89 -30.40 17.70
C GLU A 518 26.10 -29.11 17.40
N ILE A 519 26.67 -28.22 16.57
CA ILE A 519 26.00 -26.98 16.16
C ILE A 519 24.72 -27.27 15.37
N LYS A 520 24.75 -28.23 14.42
CA LYS A 520 23.55 -28.62 13.66
C LYS A 520 22.40 -29.06 14.56
N GLN A 521 22.68 -29.97 15.49
CA GLN A 521 21.69 -30.47 16.46
C GLN A 521 21.14 -29.35 17.34
N LYS A 522 21.98 -28.39 17.73
CA LYS A 522 21.54 -27.23 18.51
C LYS A 522 20.64 -26.28 17.71
N ILE A 523 20.95 -26.03 16.44
CA ILE A 523 20.09 -25.23 15.55
C ILE A 523 18.73 -25.90 15.39
N GLU A 524 18.70 -27.19 15.04
CA GLU A 524 17.47 -27.96 14.89
C GLU A 524 16.61 -27.91 16.17
N LYS A 525 17.23 -28.15 17.34
CA LYS A 525 16.56 -28.07 18.64
C LYS A 525 15.93 -26.70 18.89
N LEU A 526 16.63 -25.60 18.62
CA LEU A 526 16.10 -24.24 18.78
C LEU A 526 14.87 -24.00 17.88
N LEU A 527 14.92 -24.46 16.63
CA LEU A 527 13.83 -24.29 15.68
C LEU A 527 12.59 -25.13 16.08
N VAL A 528 12.78 -26.38 16.51
CA VAL A 528 11.69 -27.24 17.00
C VAL A 528 11.08 -26.67 18.28
N GLU A 529 11.89 -26.16 19.21
CA GLU A 529 11.39 -25.53 20.44
C GLU A 529 10.56 -24.27 20.15
N GLU A 530 10.96 -23.44 19.19
CA GLU A 530 10.16 -22.28 18.76
C GLU A 530 8.88 -22.73 18.05
N ALA A 531 8.99 -23.68 17.11
CA ALA A 531 7.86 -24.24 16.37
C ALA A 531 6.75 -24.75 17.29
N ASN A 532 7.11 -25.49 18.34
CA ASN A 532 6.17 -26.00 19.34
C ASN A 532 5.45 -24.88 20.11
N LYS A 533 6.10 -23.73 20.31
CA LYS A 533 5.51 -22.58 21.04
C LYS A 533 4.58 -21.75 20.15
N VAL A 534 4.92 -21.57 18.88
CA VAL A 534 4.21 -20.64 17.98
C VAL A 534 3.07 -21.30 17.21
N SER A 535 3.10 -22.62 17.02
CA SER A 535 2.09 -23.33 16.21
C SER A 535 0.66 -23.27 16.81
N SER A 536 0.53 -23.03 18.12
CA SER A 536 -0.77 -22.93 18.80
C SER A 536 -1.32 -21.49 18.89
N ASP A 537 -0.48 -20.47 18.74
CA ASP A 537 -0.84 -19.08 19.03
C ASP A 537 -0.14 -18.12 18.07
N LEU A 538 -0.92 -17.46 17.22
CA LEU A 538 -0.45 -16.52 16.19
C LEU A 538 0.19 -15.26 16.80
N GLU A 539 -0.14 -14.91 18.05
CA GLU A 539 0.41 -13.76 18.75
C GLU A 539 1.80 -14.00 19.33
N LYS A 540 2.26 -15.27 19.39
CA LYS A 540 3.62 -15.55 19.84
C LYS A 540 4.64 -14.99 18.84
N PRO A 541 5.64 -14.22 19.32
CA PRO A 541 6.64 -13.65 18.44
C PRO A 541 7.54 -14.76 17.87
N LEU A 542 7.89 -14.62 16.59
CA LEU A 542 8.92 -15.42 15.95
C LEU A 542 10.30 -14.79 16.20
N ASN A 543 11.25 -15.62 16.62
CA ASN A 543 12.65 -15.25 16.83
C ASN A 543 13.52 -15.80 15.69
N TYR A 544 13.68 -17.13 15.62
CA TYR A 544 14.49 -17.82 14.63
C TYR A 544 13.72 -18.09 13.34
N LEU A 545 12.40 -18.31 13.40
CA LEU A 545 11.56 -18.64 12.24
C LEU A 545 10.98 -17.41 11.54
N LYS A 546 11.36 -16.22 11.97
CA LYS A 546 10.82 -14.93 11.50
C LYS A 546 10.91 -14.72 9.97
N PRO A 547 11.99 -15.08 9.26
CA PRO A 547 12.02 -15.00 7.79
C PRO A 547 10.90 -15.79 7.10
N TRP A 548 10.45 -16.89 7.71
CA TRP A 548 9.38 -17.76 7.21
C TRP A 548 8.03 -17.50 7.89
N SER A 549 7.83 -16.28 8.39
CA SER A 549 6.62 -15.86 9.11
C SER A 549 5.30 -16.03 8.35
N HIS A 550 5.35 -16.29 7.04
CA HIS A 550 4.21 -16.64 6.19
C HIS A 550 3.63 -18.05 6.45
N TYR A 551 4.29 -18.89 7.25
CA TYR A 551 3.70 -20.11 7.79
C TYR A 551 3.12 -19.86 9.17
N ARG A 552 1.95 -20.44 9.46
CA ARG A 552 1.34 -20.42 10.80
C ARG A 552 2.00 -21.47 11.70
N ARG A 553 1.98 -22.74 11.26
CA ARG A 553 2.50 -23.90 12.00
C ARG A 553 3.77 -24.44 11.35
N PHE A 554 4.63 -25.04 12.15
CA PHE A 554 5.92 -25.60 11.73
C PHE A 554 6.07 -27.02 12.28
N ARG A 555 5.40 -28.00 11.69
CA ARG A 555 5.37 -29.35 12.26
C ARG A 555 6.58 -30.17 11.78
N PRO A 556 7.20 -31.02 12.62
CA PRO A 556 8.37 -31.82 12.23
C PRO A 556 8.17 -32.69 10.98
N GLU A 557 6.95 -33.12 10.71
CA GLU A 557 6.57 -33.90 9.53
C GLU A 557 6.46 -33.06 8.25
N ASP A 558 6.26 -31.74 8.37
CA ASP A 558 6.08 -30.84 7.24
C ASP A 558 7.38 -30.70 6.44
N GLU A 559 7.29 -30.96 5.13
CA GLU A 559 8.46 -30.91 4.25
C GLU A 559 9.07 -29.51 4.16
N TYR A 560 8.25 -28.45 4.24
CA TYR A 560 8.75 -27.08 4.27
C TYR A 560 9.54 -26.79 5.54
N PHE A 561 9.16 -27.36 6.69
CA PHE A 561 9.86 -27.11 7.94
C PHE A 561 11.22 -27.82 7.97
N LYS A 562 11.28 -29.06 7.48
CA LYS A 562 12.54 -29.76 7.25
C LYS A 562 13.46 -28.96 6.32
N HIS A 563 12.90 -28.43 5.23
CA HIS A 563 13.67 -27.61 4.30
C HIS A 563 14.19 -26.31 4.95
N ILE A 564 13.40 -25.65 5.81
CA ILE A 564 13.84 -24.47 6.58
C ILE A 564 15.03 -24.81 7.49
N ILE A 565 14.98 -25.94 8.20
CA ILE A 565 16.10 -26.42 9.04
C ILE A 565 17.35 -26.64 8.18
N ASP A 566 17.21 -27.30 7.03
CA ASP A 566 18.32 -27.56 6.11
C ASP A 566 18.94 -26.25 5.60
N VAL A 567 18.09 -25.31 5.16
CA VAL A 567 18.51 -24.00 4.64
C VAL A 567 19.25 -23.22 5.72
N LEU A 568 18.67 -23.04 6.90
CA LEU A 568 19.29 -22.24 7.96
C LEU A 568 20.60 -22.86 8.43
N THR A 569 20.63 -24.19 8.60
CA THR A 569 21.85 -24.92 8.92
C THR A 569 22.92 -24.68 7.87
N TYR A 570 22.59 -24.86 6.59
CA TYR A 570 23.53 -24.62 5.49
C TYR A 570 24.07 -23.18 5.50
N GLN A 571 23.21 -22.18 5.68
CA GLN A 571 23.60 -20.77 5.68
C GLN A 571 24.59 -20.42 6.81
N VAL A 572 24.42 -21.01 8.00
CA VAL A 572 25.36 -20.81 9.12
C VAL A 572 26.76 -21.31 8.79
N PHE A 573 26.89 -22.40 8.02
CA PHE A 573 28.19 -22.91 7.60
C PHE A 573 28.70 -22.23 6.31
N ASN A 574 27.86 -21.60 5.49
CA ASN A 574 28.24 -21.09 4.18
C ASN A 574 28.20 -19.56 4.08
N ASN A 575 28.57 -18.88 5.17
CA ASN A 575 28.70 -17.42 5.24
C ASN A 575 27.44 -16.66 4.78
N TRP A 576 26.25 -17.21 5.07
CA TRP A 576 24.97 -16.63 4.68
C TRP A 576 24.81 -16.39 3.18
N THR A 577 25.62 -17.08 2.36
CA THR A 577 25.51 -17.04 0.91
C THR A 577 24.65 -18.19 0.44
N ILE A 578 23.62 -17.89 -0.35
CA ILE A 578 22.70 -18.86 -0.93
C ILE A 578 23.38 -19.51 -2.13
N TYR A 579 24.28 -20.47 -1.89
CA TYR A 579 24.88 -21.34 -2.91
C TYR A 579 24.19 -22.69 -2.97
N ILE A 580 22.87 -22.67 -3.15
CA ILE A 580 22.11 -23.92 -3.28
C ILE A 580 22.28 -24.40 -4.72
N LYS A 581 22.66 -25.66 -4.94
CA LYS A 581 22.60 -26.29 -6.28
C LYS A 581 21.18 -26.03 -6.83
N ASN A 582 21.08 -25.24 -7.89
CA ASN A 582 19.83 -24.74 -8.50
C ASN A 582 19.20 -23.50 -7.82
N MET A 583 19.89 -22.36 -7.86
CA MET A 583 19.37 -21.02 -7.47
C MET A 583 18.23 -20.50 -8.35
N TRP A 584 17.72 -21.34 -9.25
CA TRP A 584 16.68 -21.00 -10.19
C TRP A 584 15.35 -20.93 -9.47
N VAL A 585 14.76 -19.74 -9.46
CA VAL A 585 13.35 -19.57 -9.10
C VAL A 585 12.50 -19.76 -10.35
N ARG A 586 11.22 -20.08 -10.15
CA ARG A 586 10.25 -20.02 -11.25
C ARG A 586 10.03 -18.56 -11.63
N SER A 587 9.62 -18.32 -12.88
CA SER A 587 9.31 -16.97 -13.37
C SER A 587 8.16 -16.34 -12.59
N ALA A 588 8.09 -15.00 -12.62
CA ALA A 588 7.06 -14.26 -11.92
C ALA A 588 5.66 -14.55 -12.49
N LEU A 589 4.69 -14.73 -11.61
CA LEU A 589 3.27 -14.93 -11.93
C LEU A 589 2.68 -13.73 -12.69
N GLY A 590 3.07 -12.52 -12.30
CA GLY A 590 2.69 -11.27 -12.96
C GLY A 590 3.25 -11.10 -14.36
N HIS A 591 4.32 -11.82 -14.70
CA HIS A 591 4.87 -11.83 -16.04
C HIS A 591 4.26 -12.97 -16.86
N GLN A 592 4.29 -14.21 -16.34
CA GLN A 592 3.95 -15.41 -17.11
C GLN A 592 2.46 -15.82 -17.05
N GLY A 593 1.69 -15.38 -16.07
CA GLY A 593 0.32 -15.84 -15.87
C GLY A 593 0.23 -17.37 -15.82
N ASN A 594 -0.59 -17.96 -16.70
CA ASN A 594 -0.74 -19.42 -16.84
C ASN A 594 0.09 -20.05 -17.96
N ARG A 595 0.98 -19.28 -18.61
CA ARG A 595 1.72 -19.71 -19.80
C ARG A 595 2.61 -20.92 -19.53
N LEU A 596 3.47 -20.82 -18.50
CA LEU A 596 4.35 -21.91 -18.08
C LEU A 596 3.59 -23.00 -17.32
N SER A 597 2.85 -22.63 -16.27
CA SER A 597 2.20 -23.57 -15.34
C SER A 597 1.07 -24.41 -15.95
N VAL A 598 0.43 -23.94 -17.04
CA VAL A 598 -0.74 -24.61 -17.63
C VAL A 598 -0.57 -24.84 -19.13
N ARG A 599 -0.12 -23.84 -19.89
CA ARG A 599 -0.18 -23.88 -21.37
C ARG A 599 1.05 -24.51 -22.02
N GLY A 600 2.16 -24.69 -21.29
CA GLY A 600 3.41 -25.17 -21.86
C GLY A 600 4.07 -24.17 -22.81
N ILE A 601 3.83 -22.88 -22.61
CA ILE A 601 4.32 -21.79 -23.47
C ILE A 601 5.31 -20.94 -22.69
N GLY A 602 6.50 -20.73 -23.25
CA GLY A 602 7.54 -19.86 -22.71
C GLY A 602 7.52 -18.45 -23.28
N PHE A 603 8.66 -17.76 -23.13
CA PHE A 603 8.88 -16.40 -23.64
C PHE A 603 8.65 -16.30 -25.15
N LYS A 604 8.09 -15.17 -25.62
CA LYS A 604 7.76 -14.90 -27.04
C LYS A 604 6.91 -15.99 -27.70
N ASN A 605 5.97 -16.56 -26.95
CA ASN A 605 5.05 -17.61 -27.41
C ASN A 605 5.72 -18.89 -27.93
N LYS A 606 6.97 -19.17 -27.53
CA LYS A 606 7.66 -20.39 -27.92
C LYS A 606 7.14 -21.58 -27.10
N GLU A 607 6.86 -22.71 -27.76
CA GLU A 607 6.56 -23.94 -27.05
C GLU A 607 7.76 -24.41 -26.22
N LEU A 608 7.49 -24.84 -25.00
CA LEU A 608 8.50 -25.43 -24.13
C LEU A 608 8.86 -26.83 -24.62
N SER A 609 10.13 -27.24 -24.45
CA SER A 609 10.51 -28.64 -24.62
C SER A 609 9.75 -29.55 -23.64
N LYS A 610 9.59 -30.85 -23.95
CA LYS A 610 8.89 -31.80 -23.06
C LYS A 610 9.39 -31.75 -21.61
N ARG A 611 10.71 -31.71 -21.42
CA ARG A 611 11.32 -31.57 -20.09
C ARG A 611 10.92 -30.28 -19.39
N GLN A 612 10.92 -29.15 -20.10
CA GLN A 612 10.51 -27.87 -19.52
C GLN A 612 9.02 -27.83 -19.20
N GLN A 613 8.18 -28.49 -20.01
CA GLN A 613 6.76 -28.65 -19.71
C GLN A 613 6.57 -29.49 -18.45
N GLU A 614 7.26 -30.62 -18.30
CA GLU A 614 7.19 -31.46 -17.09
C GLU A 614 7.68 -30.73 -15.84
N GLU A 615 8.75 -29.94 -15.93
CA GLU A 615 9.27 -29.14 -14.81
C GLU A 615 8.39 -27.91 -14.49
N GLY A 616 7.69 -27.37 -15.48
CA GLY A 616 6.90 -26.14 -15.39
C GLY A 616 5.43 -26.39 -15.04
N PHE A 617 4.85 -27.52 -15.45
CA PHE A 617 3.43 -27.79 -15.31
C PHE A 617 3.01 -27.92 -13.84
N ASP A 618 1.93 -27.25 -13.46
CA ASP A 618 1.29 -27.40 -12.15
C ASP A 618 -0.13 -27.92 -12.33
N LYS A 619 -0.33 -29.19 -11.93
CA LYS A 619 -1.62 -29.87 -12.07
C LYS A 619 -2.73 -29.18 -11.26
N PHE A 620 -2.43 -28.68 -10.07
CA PHE A 620 -3.43 -28.05 -9.22
C PHE A 620 -3.97 -26.77 -9.87
N ILE A 621 -3.07 -25.93 -10.41
CA ILE A 621 -3.46 -24.71 -11.13
C ILE A 621 -4.22 -25.09 -12.40
N ALA A 622 -3.73 -26.03 -13.20
CA ALA A 622 -4.37 -26.46 -14.44
C ALA A 622 -5.81 -26.97 -14.22
N ASP A 623 -6.02 -27.88 -13.26
CA ASP A 623 -7.34 -28.47 -12.94
C ASP A 623 -8.34 -27.41 -12.41
N ASN A 624 -7.83 -26.30 -11.87
CA ASN A 624 -8.58 -25.20 -11.28
C ASN A 624 -8.56 -23.89 -12.10
N THR A 625 -8.09 -23.92 -13.34
CA THR A 625 -8.11 -22.76 -14.25
C THR A 625 -9.36 -22.80 -15.13
N SER A 626 -10.06 -21.67 -15.27
CA SER A 626 -11.18 -21.58 -16.22
C SER A 626 -10.68 -21.36 -17.64
N ASN A 627 -11.06 -22.24 -18.56
CA ASN A 627 -10.82 -22.05 -20.00
C ASN A 627 -12.11 -21.71 -20.78
N ASN A 628 -13.30 -21.99 -20.24
CA ASN A 628 -14.58 -21.94 -21.00
C ASN A 628 -15.78 -21.36 -20.18
N GLY A 629 -15.54 -20.41 -19.26
CA GLY A 629 -16.63 -19.75 -18.51
C GLY A 629 -17.16 -20.53 -17.31
N GLU A 630 -16.62 -21.71 -17.01
CA GLU A 630 -16.83 -22.39 -15.73
C GLU A 630 -16.29 -21.53 -14.58
N ASN A 631 -17.01 -21.52 -13.46
CA ASN A 631 -16.65 -20.73 -12.28
C ASN A 631 -15.51 -21.40 -11.47
N LYS A 632 -14.34 -21.55 -12.12
CA LYS A 632 -13.13 -22.11 -11.52
C LYS A 632 -12.39 -21.09 -10.65
N LYS A 633 -11.54 -21.59 -9.76
CA LYS A 633 -10.80 -20.78 -8.77
C LYS A 633 -9.82 -19.79 -9.41
N PHE A 634 -9.05 -20.20 -10.44
CA PHE A 634 -8.05 -19.35 -11.09
C PHE A 634 -8.51 -18.79 -12.43
N TRP A 635 -8.44 -17.47 -12.59
CA TRP A 635 -8.61 -16.79 -13.87
C TRP A 635 -7.40 -15.91 -14.17
N PHE A 636 -6.94 -15.95 -15.41
CA PHE A 636 -5.77 -15.21 -15.90
C PHE A 636 -6.19 -14.31 -17.06
N TRP A 637 -5.73 -13.07 -17.02
CA TRP A 637 -5.96 -12.08 -18.07
C TRP A 637 -4.64 -11.49 -18.53
N ASP A 638 -4.38 -11.64 -19.82
CA ASP A 638 -3.19 -11.12 -20.48
C ASP A 638 -3.44 -9.66 -20.87
N GLN A 639 -2.67 -8.74 -20.27
CA GLN A 639 -2.76 -7.30 -20.57
C GLN A 639 -1.60 -6.80 -21.44
N SER A 640 -0.75 -7.69 -21.97
CA SER A 640 0.46 -7.33 -22.75
C SER A 640 0.18 -6.49 -24.01
N ASN A 641 -1.07 -6.46 -24.48
CA ASN A 641 -1.45 -5.69 -25.66
C ASN A 641 -1.47 -4.17 -25.41
N TYR A 642 -1.77 -3.75 -24.19
CA TYR A 642 -1.94 -2.34 -23.83
C TYR A 642 -1.10 -1.92 -22.61
N PHE A 643 -0.44 -2.86 -21.96
CA PHE A 643 0.38 -2.62 -20.78
C PHE A 643 1.86 -2.74 -21.17
N ILE A 644 2.65 -1.68 -20.96
CA ILE A 644 3.98 -1.54 -21.60
C ILE A 644 5.15 -1.23 -20.65
N SER A 645 4.91 -1.05 -19.35
CA SER A 645 5.96 -0.90 -18.32
C SER A 645 5.44 -1.34 -16.96
N HIS A 646 6.31 -1.74 -16.03
CA HIS A 646 5.86 -2.07 -14.68
C HIS A 646 5.17 -0.87 -14.05
N SER A 647 4.10 -1.08 -13.29
CA SER A 647 3.34 0.04 -12.69
C SER A 647 2.69 0.99 -13.70
N ALA A 648 2.50 0.59 -14.97
CA ALA A 648 1.91 1.48 -15.98
C ALA A 648 0.53 2.02 -15.61
N MET A 649 -0.19 1.34 -14.72
CA MET A 649 -1.44 1.81 -14.12
C MET A 649 -1.31 3.08 -13.27
N ARG A 650 -0.11 3.64 -13.08
CA ARG A 650 0.12 4.93 -12.42
C ARG A 650 1.03 5.83 -13.25
N GLU A 651 2.07 5.27 -13.86
CA GLU A 651 3.09 6.06 -14.57
C GLU A 651 2.54 6.73 -15.84
N TRP A 652 1.66 6.03 -16.56
CA TRP A 652 1.14 6.48 -17.85
C TRP A 652 -0.15 7.30 -17.74
N GLU A 653 -0.55 7.70 -16.53
CA GLU A 653 -1.78 8.47 -16.35
C GLU A 653 -1.76 9.75 -17.20
N TRP A 654 -0.61 10.43 -17.25
CA TRP A 654 -0.48 11.73 -17.89
C TRP A 654 -0.50 11.68 -19.41
N LYS A 655 -1.56 12.25 -20.00
CA LYS A 655 -1.87 12.24 -21.44
C LYS A 655 -0.78 12.82 -22.36
N ALA A 656 0.06 13.76 -21.91
CA ALA A 656 1.09 14.32 -22.79
C ALA A 656 2.37 13.45 -22.86
N LEU A 657 2.52 12.48 -21.94
CA LEU A 657 3.53 11.42 -22.01
C LEU A 657 2.90 10.14 -22.61
N ASP A 658 1.60 9.95 -22.41
CA ASP A 658 0.82 8.84 -22.97
C ASP A 658 0.37 9.07 -24.42
N SER A 659 1.32 9.29 -25.32
CA SER A 659 1.07 9.34 -26.76
C SER A 659 0.42 8.06 -27.33
N GLN A 660 0.54 6.95 -26.60
CA GLN A 660 0.09 5.62 -26.99
C GLN A 660 -1.30 5.26 -26.44
N LYS A 661 -1.92 6.11 -25.61
CA LYS A 661 -3.21 5.86 -24.94
C LYS A 661 -3.24 4.59 -24.07
N VAL A 662 -2.10 4.27 -23.46
CA VAL A 662 -1.89 3.16 -22.52
C VAL A 662 -2.87 3.24 -21.35
N PHE A 663 -2.97 4.39 -20.69
CA PHE A 663 -3.77 4.49 -19.47
C PHE A 663 -5.28 4.41 -19.71
N PRO A 664 -5.86 5.05 -20.75
CA PRO A 664 -7.23 4.81 -21.16
C PRO A 664 -7.58 3.32 -21.35
N ASP A 665 -6.69 2.55 -21.99
CA ASP A 665 -6.90 1.11 -22.19
C ASP A 665 -6.78 0.33 -20.87
N ILE A 666 -5.81 0.67 -20.00
CA ILE A 666 -5.72 0.11 -18.65
C ILE A 666 -7.00 0.37 -17.85
N TYR A 667 -7.54 1.58 -17.89
CA TYR A 667 -8.78 1.91 -17.22
C TYR A 667 -9.95 1.08 -17.75
N LYS A 668 -10.14 1.09 -19.06
CA LYS A 668 -11.26 0.41 -19.70
C LYS A 668 -11.19 -1.11 -19.53
N GLU A 669 -10.05 -1.71 -19.85
CA GLU A 669 -9.92 -3.17 -19.87
C GLU A 669 -9.64 -3.74 -18.48
N SER A 670 -8.70 -3.17 -17.71
CA SER A 670 -8.32 -3.72 -16.41
C SER A 670 -9.25 -3.23 -15.28
N TYR A 671 -9.38 -1.92 -15.04
CA TYR A 671 -10.20 -1.40 -13.93
C TYR A 671 -11.70 -1.66 -14.14
N LYS A 672 -12.25 -1.24 -15.28
CA LYS A 672 -13.68 -1.32 -15.57
C LYS A 672 -14.14 -2.74 -15.91
N ASN A 673 -13.61 -3.31 -16.99
CA ASN A 673 -14.10 -4.58 -17.51
C ASN A 673 -13.73 -5.75 -16.60
N GLN A 674 -12.43 -5.97 -16.33
CA GLN A 674 -12.02 -7.14 -15.54
C GLN A 674 -12.31 -6.99 -14.04
N ILE A 675 -11.77 -5.95 -13.40
CA ILE A 675 -11.82 -5.82 -11.92
C ILE A 675 -13.24 -5.54 -11.42
N ILE A 676 -13.84 -4.42 -11.84
CA ILE A 676 -15.12 -3.98 -11.29
C ILE A 676 -16.28 -4.81 -11.84
N ASP A 677 -16.51 -4.80 -13.15
CA ASP A 677 -17.72 -5.41 -13.72
C ASP A 677 -17.69 -6.93 -13.61
N ARG A 678 -16.57 -7.56 -13.98
CA ARG A 678 -16.51 -9.01 -14.12
C ARG A 678 -16.16 -9.74 -12.83
N TRP A 679 -15.30 -9.20 -11.97
CA TRP A 679 -14.82 -9.89 -10.77
C TRP A 679 -15.50 -9.43 -9.50
N ILE A 680 -15.53 -8.13 -9.23
CA ILE A 680 -16.10 -7.58 -7.98
C ILE A 680 -17.63 -7.59 -8.03
N LYS A 681 -18.27 -6.85 -8.93
CA LYS A 681 -19.75 -6.72 -8.96
C LYS A 681 -20.48 -8.04 -9.24
N LYS A 682 -19.86 -8.95 -10.00
CA LYS A 682 -20.46 -10.25 -10.31
C LYS A 682 -20.51 -11.18 -9.09
N ASN A 683 -19.56 -11.06 -8.16
CA ASN A 683 -19.31 -12.09 -7.13
C ASN A 683 -19.22 -11.56 -5.69
N SER A 684 -19.15 -10.24 -5.50
CA SER A 684 -19.04 -9.50 -4.23
C SER A 684 -19.66 -8.11 -4.44
N ASN A 685 -19.24 -7.11 -3.67
CA ASN A 685 -19.64 -5.70 -3.81
C ASN A 685 -18.40 -4.79 -3.75
N PHE A 686 -18.54 -3.53 -4.16
CA PHE A 686 -17.54 -2.48 -3.92
C PHE A 686 -18.16 -1.39 -3.06
N GLY A 687 -18.06 -1.51 -1.73
CA GLY A 687 -18.75 -0.62 -0.81
C GLY A 687 -20.27 -0.63 -1.01
N ARG A 688 -20.83 0.54 -1.34
CA ARG A 688 -22.25 0.72 -1.67
C ARG A 688 -22.61 0.50 -3.15
N TYR A 689 -21.65 0.11 -3.99
CA TYR A 689 -21.86 -0.19 -5.42
C TYR A 689 -22.15 -1.66 -5.70
#